data_AF-A0AAW2MZ91-F1
#
_entry.id   AF-A0AAW2MZ91-F1
#
_cell.length_a   1.000
_cell.length_b   1.000
_cell.length_c   1.000
_cell.angle_alpha   90.00
_cell.angle_beta   90.00
_cell.angle_gamma   90.00
#
_symmetry.space_group_name_H-M   'P 1'
#
loop_
_entity.id
_entity.type
_entity.pdbx_description
1 polymer ?
#
loop_
_entity_poly.entity_id
_entity_poly.type
_entity_poly.pdbx_seq_one_letter_code
_entity_poly.pdbx_strand_id
1 'polypeptide(L)'
;MGEVQTTTDNSSEEGSGHPNLISDALHGFFSHFPKKVHEFVAFNFKQLKSKDNIRNSEFPSGGRKKESSTVDLSLEKQMHAWKENPVWADHPPEIKVTVPKGSLCNLSLKVDVGLPPDAVYNIVTDPDNKRVFKNIKEVISRKVLVDEGLRQVVEVEQAAIWRFLWWSGTISVHVLVDQNRENHTMKFKQIKSGFMERFEGRWKMEPLFVDEELCHPLKPKSLSEYVACTKGRGRIASTLSLEQLIQPAIIPPPPISWYLRGITTKTTEMLITDLLAEAARIRQASGNGNSDLSDEKSGESQVGKRRVRGMDSILSPTTFQFQLRRPLLTPFPSSKLTINRLKNSRHCVHNKGVFGPQPLRVFATSAPSAQAASNKSSSSIPSEMKAWTYTEYGGVEVLKLESSVAVPEVKDDQVLIKVAAAALNPVDFKRRLGKFKATDSPLPTIPGYDVAGVVVKVGSQVKDLKEGDEVYGDISEKALDGPKQFGSLAEYTAVEEKLLALKPKNLDFVQAAALPLAIETAYEGLERAGFSEGKSILVLGGAGGVGSLVIQLAKQVFGASKVAATSSTGKLEFIKSLGADLAIDYTKENFEDLPEKFDVVYDAVGQCDKAVKVVKEGGSVVVLTGAVTPPGFRFVVTSTGETLKKLNPYVESGKVKVLVDPKGPFPFDKVSEAFSYLETNRATGKVVVYPIP
;
A
#
# COMPACT_ATOMS: atom_id res chain seq x y z
N MET A 1 -61.03 25.07 23.45
CA MET A 1 -61.53 26.45 23.66
C MET A 1 -61.12 26.85 25.06
N GLY A 2 -60.33 27.90 25.28
CA GLY A 2 -59.67 28.79 24.32
C GLY A 2 -58.38 29.36 24.89
N GLU A 3 -57.62 30.08 24.08
CA GLU A 3 -56.36 30.75 24.47
C GLU A 3 -56.61 32.09 25.17
N VAL A 4 -55.65 32.54 25.98
CA VAL A 4 -55.31 33.97 26.13
C VAL A 4 -53.78 34.09 26.18
N GLN A 5 -53.22 35.06 25.47
CA GLN A 5 -51.80 35.43 25.49
C GLN A 5 -51.63 36.84 26.06
N THR A 6 -50.53 37.06 26.80
CA THR A 6 -49.75 38.32 26.91
C THR A 6 -48.43 37.93 27.63
N THR A 7 -47.19 38.15 27.17
CA THR A 7 -46.47 39.35 26.65
C THR A 7 -46.43 40.51 27.64
N THR A 8 -45.30 41.11 28.00
CA THR A 8 -43.85 40.86 27.78
C THR A 8 -43.09 41.87 28.65
N ASP A 9 -41.86 41.59 29.11
CA ASP A 9 -40.78 42.59 29.05
C ASP A 9 -39.37 42.02 29.28
N ASN A 10 -38.34 42.78 28.88
CA ASN A 10 -36.94 42.33 28.77
C ASN A 10 -35.97 43.02 29.74
N SER A 11 -34.83 42.37 30.01
CA SER A 11 -33.57 43.05 30.37
C SER A 11 -32.37 42.18 29.94
N SER A 12 -31.39 42.82 29.28
CA SER A 12 -30.14 42.25 28.76
C SER A 12 -29.02 42.17 29.83
N GLU A 13 -27.76 41.76 29.62
CA GLU A 13 -26.88 41.32 28.48
C GLU A 13 -25.71 40.51 29.13
N GLU A 14 -24.86 39.67 28.52
CA GLU A 14 -24.63 39.04 27.20
C GLU A 14 -23.93 37.67 27.50
N GLY A 15 -23.60 36.82 26.51
CA GLY A 15 -22.83 35.60 26.79
C GLY A 15 -22.22 34.76 25.66
N SER A 16 -22.11 35.24 24.40
CA SER A 16 -21.42 34.56 23.27
C SER A 16 -21.97 33.20 22.78
N GLY A 17 -22.05 32.98 21.45
CA GLY A 17 -22.46 31.70 20.88
C GLY A 17 -22.18 31.52 19.38
N HIS A 18 -21.98 30.26 18.96
CA HIS A 18 -21.82 29.84 17.56
C HIS A 18 -22.46 28.45 17.33
N PRO A 19 -23.58 28.35 16.59
CA PRO A 19 -24.19 27.07 16.23
C PRO A 19 -23.61 26.48 14.93
N ASN A 20 -23.39 25.17 14.89
CA ASN A 20 -22.80 24.46 13.74
C ASN A 20 -23.82 24.20 12.61
N LEU A 21 -24.06 25.23 11.78
CA LEU A 21 -24.97 25.26 10.62
C LEU A 21 -24.71 24.23 9.48
N ILE A 22 -23.80 23.27 9.68
CA ILE A 22 -23.44 22.22 8.71
C ILE A 22 -24.16 20.89 9.00
N SER A 23 -24.56 20.64 10.25
CA SER A 23 -25.25 19.40 10.67
C SER A 23 -26.61 19.23 9.96
N ASP A 24 -27.50 20.20 10.17
CA ASP A 24 -28.93 19.97 9.96
C ASP A 24 -29.33 20.08 8.49
N ALA A 25 -28.51 20.78 7.69
CA ALA A 25 -28.63 20.84 6.24
C ALA A 25 -28.39 19.49 5.54
N LEU A 26 -27.61 18.59 6.15
CA LEU A 26 -27.39 17.23 5.64
C LEU A 26 -28.45 16.24 6.13
N HIS A 27 -28.95 16.42 7.37
CA HIS A 27 -29.86 15.46 7.98
C HIS A 27 -31.28 15.48 7.39
N GLY A 28 -31.71 16.60 6.80
CA GLY A 28 -32.99 16.69 6.08
C GLY A 28 -32.97 16.11 4.66
N PHE A 29 -31.80 15.80 4.09
CA PHE A 29 -31.64 15.52 2.66
C PHE A 29 -32.04 14.08 2.24
N PHE A 30 -31.98 13.12 3.17
CA PHE A 30 -32.24 11.70 2.86
C PHE A 30 -33.65 11.22 3.22
N SER A 31 -34.42 12.02 3.96
CA SER A 31 -35.82 11.74 4.25
C SER A 31 -36.74 12.61 3.41
N HIS A 32 -37.04 12.21 2.15
CA HIS A 32 -38.36 12.32 1.51
C HIS A 32 -38.38 11.73 0.07
N PHE A 33 -39.49 11.07 -0.26
CA PHE A 33 -40.06 10.90 -1.62
C PHE A 33 -39.44 9.94 -2.68
N PRO A 34 -39.81 8.65 -2.62
CA PRO A 34 -39.95 7.82 -3.82
C PRO A 34 -41.42 7.84 -4.33
N LYS A 35 -41.71 8.44 -5.51
CA LYS A 35 -42.88 8.09 -6.36
C LYS A 35 -43.03 8.78 -7.73
N LYS A 36 -42.35 9.89 -8.04
CA LYS A 36 -42.66 10.72 -9.24
C LYS A 36 -41.86 10.44 -10.53
N VAL A 37 -41.13 9.33 -10.62
CA VAL A 37 -40.28 9.02 -11.80
C VAL A 37 -41.04 8.27 -12.91
N HIS A 38 -42.08 7.49 -12.57
CA HIS A 38 -42.65 6.50 -13.48
C HIS A 38 -43.58 7.06 -14.58
N GLU A 39 -44.09 8.29 -14.42
CA GLU A 39 -44.97 8.94 -15.42
C GLU A 39 -44.18 9.74 -16.47
N PHE A 40 -43.06 10.35 -16.08
CA PHE A 40 -42.27 11.21 -16.98
C PHE A 40 -41.61 10.42 -18.12
N VAL A 41 -41.17 9.19 -17.85
CA VAL A 41 -40.55 8.29 -18.84
C VAL A 41 -41.56 7.83 -19.91
N ALA A 42 -42.82 7.63 -19.53
CA ALA A 42 -43.87 7.17 -20.44
C ALA A 42 -44.31 8.25 -21.46
N PHE A 43 -44.19 9.54 -21.12
CA PHE A 43 -44.63 10.63 -21.98
C PHE A 43 -43.69 10.84 -23.19
N ASN A 44 -42.38 10.93 -22.94
CA ASN A 44 -41.40 11.22 -23.99
C ASN A 44 -41.27 10.10 -25.04
N PHE A 45 -41.51 8.84 -24.66
CA PHE A 45 -41.50 7.71 -25.60
C PHE A 45 -42.68 7.65 -26.57
N LYS A 46 -43.75 8.45 -26.38
CA LYS A 46 -44.86 8.54 -27.33
C LYS A 46 -44.64 9.53 -28.47
N GLN A 47 -43.98 10.67 -28.24
CA GLN A 47 -43.71 11.63 -29.33
C GLN A 47 -42.72 11.07 -30.38
N LEU A 48 -41.75 10.26 -29.96
CA LEU A 48 -40.76 9.62 -30.84
C LEU A 48 -41.32 8.44 -31.68
N LYS A 49 -42.63 8.17 -31.63
CA LYS A 49 -43.31 7.14 -32.46
C LYS A 49 -44.40 7.68 -33.38
N SER A 50 -44.60 9.00 -33.46
CA SER A 50 -45.64 9.62 -34.31
C SER A 50 -45.09 10.42 -35.50
N LYS A 51 -43.82 10.20 -35.86
CA LYS A 51 -43.22 10.62 -37.14
C LYS A 51 -42.55 9.41 -37.77
N ASP A 52 -42.43 9.48 -39.09
CA ASP A 52 -41.79 8.51 -39.98
C ASP A 52 -42.46 7.11 -39.99
N ASN A 53 -43.44 7.00 -40.88
CA ASN A 53 -44.18 5.80 -41.26
C ASN A 53 -44.31 5.82 -42.79
N ILE A 54 -44.50 4.66 -43.47
CA ILE A 54 -44.50 4.46 -44.96
C ILE A 54 -43.05 4.48 -45.54
N ARG A 55 -42.56 3.49 -46.33
CA ARG A 55 -43.11 2.20 -46.84
C ARG A 55 -41.97 1.21 -47.18
N ASN A 56 -42.29 -0.08 -47.34
CA ASN A 56 -41.39 -1.09 -47.92
C ASN A 56 -41.43 -1.10 -49.47
N SER A 57 -40.30 -1.46 -50.09
CA SER A 57 -40.20 -1.98 -51.47
C SER A 57 -38.90 -2.78 -51.63
N GLU A 58 -38.91 -3.88 -52.39
CA GLU A 58 -37.78 -4.82 -52.52
C GLU A 58 -36.91 -4.61 -53.78
N PHE A 59 -35.68 -5.13 -53.73
CA PHE A 59 -34.75 -5.38 -54.85
C PHE A 59 -34.20 -4.15 -55.62
N PRO A 60 -33.09 -4.27 -56.40
CA PRO A 60 -32.26 -5.46 -56.66
C PRO A 60 -30.78 -5.30 -56.25
N SER A 61 -30.02 -6.39 -56.39
CA SER A 61 -28.55 -6.39 -56.38
C SER A 61 -27.98 -5.59 -57.57
N GLY A 62 -27.11 -4.61 -57.31
CA GLY A 62 -26.41 -3.86 -58.35
C GLY A 62 -25.08 -3.30 -57.86
N GLY A 63 -23.96 -3.83 -58.36
CA GLY A 63 -22.63 -3.45 -57.91
C GLY A 63 -22.17 -2.09 -58.44
N ARG A 64 -21.58 -1.27 -57.56
CA ARG A 64 -20.63 -0.22 -57.96
C ARG A 64 -19.37 -0.35 -57.12
N LYS A 65 -18.28 -0.83 -57.72
CA LYS A 65 -16.94 -0.64 -57.16
C LYS A 65 -16.71 0.87 -57.05
N LYS A 66 -16.49 1.38 -55.84
CA LYS A 66 -15.88 2.69 -55.62
C LYS A 66 -14.45 2.41 -55.23
N GLU A 67 -13.52 2.61 -56.15
CA GLU A 67 -12.10 2.31 -55.95
C GLU A 67 -11.48 3.32 -54.99
N SER A 68 -11.58 3.02 -53.70
CA SER A 68 -10.64 3.51 -52.71
C SER A 68 -9.41 2.61 -52.75
N SER A 69 -8.26 3.17 -53.17
CA SER A 69 -6.97 2.48 -53.19
C SER A 69 -6.43 2.26 -51.76
N THR A 70 -7.12 1.39 -51.01
CA THR A 70 -6.73 0.97 -49.67
C THR A 70 -5.44 0.16 -49.77
N VAL A 71 -4.33 0.77 -49.35
CA VAL A 71 -3.03 0.11 -49.33
C VAL A 71 -3.04 -0.90 -48.18
N ASP A 72 -3.26 -2.18 -48.49
CA ASP A 72 -3.41 -3.26 -47.51
C ASP A 72 -2.09 -3.57 -46.78
N LEU A 73 -1.80 -2.72 -45.81
CA LEU A 73 -0.70 -2.82 -44.86
C LEU A 73 -1.15 -3.59 -43.64
N SER A 74 -1.41 -4.88 -43.81
CA SER A 74 -1.69 -5.78 -42.69
C SER A 74 -0.66 -5.61 -41.57
N LEU A 75 -1.12 -5.63 -40.32
CA LEU A 75 -0.32 -5.31 -39.13
C LEU A 75 0.99 -6.13 -39.07
N GLU A 76 0.96 -7.39 -39.51
CA GLU A 76 2.15 -8.25 -39.63
C GLU A 76 3.26 -7.66 -40.52
N LYS A 77 2.92 -7.06 -41.67
CA LYS A 77 3.89 -6.41 -42.57
C LYS A 77 4.54 -5.22 -41.86
N GLN A 78 3.72 -4.38 -41.21
CA GLN A 78 4.21 -3.22 -40.47
C GLN A 78 5.09 -3.64 -39.28
N MET A 79 4.75 -4.73 -38.60
CA MET A 79 5.54 -5.28 -37.50
C MET A 79 6.81 -6.00 -37.97
N HIS A 80 6.88 -6.47 -39.22
CA HIS A 80 8.09 -7.06 -39.78
C HIS A 80 9.23 -6.03 -39.94
N ALA A 81 8.93 -4.80 -40.38
CA ALA A 81 9.92 -3.71 -40.43
C ALA A 81 10.49 -3.39 -39.02
N TRP A 82 9.66 -3.46 -37.98
CA TRP A 82 10.10 -3.32 -36.58
C TRP A 82 10.88 -4.53 -36.04
N LYS A 83 10.75 -5.72 -36.66
CA LYS A 83 11.59 -6.90 -36.37
C LYS A 83 12.99 -6.75 -36.96
N GLU A 84 13.08 -6.27 -38.20
CA GLU A 84 14.38 -6.03 -38.86
C GLU A 84 15.20 -4.92 -38.18
N ASN A 85 14.54 -3.87 -37.69
CA ASN A 85 15.19 -2.80 -36.94
C ASN A 85 14.34 -2.32 -35.74
N PRO A 86 14.55 -2.90 -34.54
CA PRO A 86 13.81 -2.52 -33.32
C PRO A 86 14.33 -1.24 -32.65
N VAL A 87 15.36 -0.57 -33.18
CA VAL A 87 16.00 0.61 -32.56
C VAL A 87 15.05 1.80 -32.59
N TRP A 88 14.74 2.34 -31.41
CA TRP A 88 13.86 3.47 -31.21
C TRP A 88 14.36 4.31 -30.03
N ALA A 89 14.17 5.63 -30.12
CA ALA A 89 14.42 6.56 -29.02
C ALA A 89 13.08 7.11 -28.54
N ASP A 90 12.70 6.77 -27.31
CA ASP A 90 11.47 7.28 -26.71
C ASP A 90 11.67 8.74 -26.26
N HIS A 91 10.85 9.66 -26.79
CA HIS A 91 10.88 11.08 -26.45
C HIS A 91 9.94 11.39 -25.27
N PRO A 92 10.26 12.38 -24.40
CA PRO A 92 9.36 12.79 -23.32
C PRO A 92 7.98 13.25 -23.84
N PRO A 93 6.87 12.89 -23.18
CA PRO A 93 5.53 13.31 -23.59
C PRO A 93 5.31 14.82 -23.39
N GLU A 94 4.72 15.49 -24.39
CA GLU A 94 4.18 16.84 -24.22
C GLU A 94 2.85 16.75 -23.44
N ILE A 95 2.82 17.23 -22.19
CA ILE A 95 1.59 17.31 -21.39
C ILE A 95 1.26 18.77 -21.08
N LYS A 96 0.05 19.21 -21.43
CA LYS A 96 -0.47 20.57 -21.23
C LYS A 96 -1.76 20.49 -20.43
N VAL A 97 -1.76 21.11 -19.25
CA VAL A 97 -2.91 21.13 -18.34
C VAL A 97 -3.52 22.52 -18.32
N THR A 98 -4.79 22.61 -18.70
CA THR A 98 -5.58 23.84 -18.68
C THR A 98 -6.72 23.74 -17.67
N VAL A 99 -7.30 24.87 -17.27
CA VAL A 99 -8.42 24.90 -16.30
C VAL A 99 -9.60 25.70 -16.87
N PRO A 100 -10.39 25.12 -17.80
CA PRO A 100 -11.67 25.68 -18.21
C PRO A 100 -12.59 25.98 -17.02
N LYS A 101 -13.33 27.09 -17.08
CA LYS A 101 -14.33 27.45 -16.06
C LYS A 101 -15.35 26.31 -15.89
N GLY A 102 -15.56 25.87 -14.65
CA GLY A 102 -16.39 24.70 -14.31
C GLY A 102 -15.58 23.42 -14.07
N SER A 103 -14.42 23.25 -14.70
CA SER A 103 -13.64 22.00 -14.63
C SER A 103 -12.60 21.96 -13.49
N LEU A 104 -12.18 20.74 -13.13
CA LEU A 104 -10.93 20.53 -12.39
C LEU A 104 -9.73 20.79 -13.32
N CYS A 105 -9.76 20.23 -14.53
CA CYS A 105 -8.82 20.46 -15.62
C CYS A 105 -9.33 19.93 -16.97
N ASN A 106 -8.77 20.46 -18.07
CA ASN A 106 -8.65 19.74 -19.34
C ASN A 106 -7.17 19.43 -19.59
N LEU A 107 -6.87 18.15 -19.80
CA LEU A 107 -5.53 17.65 -20.08
C LEU A 107 -5.40 17.35 -21.57
N SER A 108 -4.37 17.93 -22.18
CA SER A 108 -3.92 17.67 -23.55
C SER A 108 -2.57 16.98 -23.47
N LEU A 109 -2.42 15.84 -24.15
CA LEU A 109 -1.20 15.03 -24.21
C LEU A 109 -0.87 14.74 -25.67
N LYS A 110 0.42 14.79 -26.00
CA LYS A 110 1.00 14.24 -27.24
C LYS A 110 2.29 13.46 -26.92
N VAL A 111 2.45 12.27 -27.49
CA VAL A 111 3.65 11.43 -27.34
C VAL A 111 3.86 10.56 -28.56
N ASP A 112 5.10 10.33 -28.97
CA ASP A 112 5.43 9.44 -30.08
C ASP A 112 5.79 8.05 -29.56
N VAL A 113 5.17 7.01 -30.13
CA VAL A 113 5.26 5.61 -29.70
C VAL A 113 5.83 4.77 -30.86
N GLY A 114 6.94 4.07 -30.62
CA GLY A 114 7.58 3.18 -31.60
C GLY A 114 6.80 1.88 -31.88
N LEU A 115 5.57 2.00 -32.37
CA LEU A 115 4.68 0.93 -32.86
C LEU A 115 3.71 1.54 -33.89
N PRO A 116 3.19 0.75 -34.85
CA PRO A 116 2.22 1.25 -35.83
C PRO A 116 0.84 1.55 -35.21
N PRO A 117 0.02 2.43 -35.82
CA PRO A 117 -1.27 2.87 -35.25
C PRO A 117 -2.23 1.72 -34.87
N ASP A 118 -2.29 0.64 -35.65
CA ASP A 118 -3.10 -0.54 -35.31
C ASP A 118 -2.61 -1.27 -34.04
N ALA A 119 -1.30 -1.35 -33.79
CA ALA A 119 -0.77 -1.96 -32.58
C ALA A 119 -1.08 -1.10 -31.35
N VAL A 120 -0.88 0.22 -31.45
CA VAL A 120 -1.21 1.16 -30.36
C VAL A 120 -2.73 1.21 -30.13
N TYR A 121 -3.54 1.14 -31.19
CA TYR A 121 -5.00 1.03 -31.08
C TYR A 121 -5.43 -0.22 -30.34
N ASN A 122 -4.87 -1.39 -30.67
CA ASN A 122 -5.16 -2.64 -29.97
C ASN A 122 -4.83 -2.49 -28.47
N ILE A 123 -3.65 -1.96 -28.12
CA ILE A 123 -3.26 -1.76 -26.71
C ILE A 123 -4.20 -0.76 -26.00
N VAL A 124 -4.60 0.34 -26.64
CA VAL A 124 -5.47 1.36 -26.02
C VAL A 124 -6.95 0.93 -25.95
N THR A 125 -7.37 -0.07 -26.73
CA THR A 125 -8.78 -0.55 -26.78
C THR A 125 -9.03 -1.91 -26.14
N ASP A 126 -7.98 -2.67 -25.81
CA ASP A 126 -8.04 -3.97 -25.12
C ASP A 126 -8.80 -3.86 -23.78
N PRO A 127 -9.90 -4.62 -23.57
CA PRO A 127 -10.64 -4.63 -22.31
C PRO A 127 -9.90 -5.37 -21.17
N ASP A 128 -9.02 -6.32 -21.49
CA ASP A 128 -8.30 -7.17 -20.53
C ASP A 128 -6.90 -6.61 -20.16
N ASN A 129 -6.75 -5.29 -20.33
CA ASN A 129 -5.56 -4.45 -20.20
C ASN A 129 -4.78 -4.49 -18.87
N LYS A 130 -5.13 -5.39 -17.94
CA LYS A 130 -4.47 -5.65 -16.65
C LYS A 130 -2.96 -5.89 -16.77
N ARG A 131 -2.48 -6.29 -17.95
CA ARG A 131 -1.06 -6.50 -18.28
C ARG A 131 -0.27 -5.19 -18.46
N VAL A 132 -0.91 -4.13 -18.95
CA VAL A 132 -0.24 -2.90 -19.38
C VAL A 132 -0.41 -1.82 -18.30
N PHE A 133 -1.64 -1.33 -18.11
CA PHE A 133 -1.97 -0.18 -17.28
C PHE A 133 -2.19 -0.58 -15.81
N LYS A 134 -1.13 -0.50 -15.00
CA LYS A 134 -1.09 -1.10 -13.64
C LYS A 134 -2.04 -0.46 -12.62
N ASN A 135 -2.60 0.71 -12.94
CA ASN A 135 -3.58 1.43 -12.13
C ASN A 135 -5.04 1.04 -12.42
N ILE A 136 -5.30 0.27 -13.48
CA ILE A 136 -6.66 -0.15 -13.90
C ILE A 136 -6.90 -1.58 -13.42
N LYS A 137 -7.93 -1.77 -12.58
CA LYS A 137 -8.08 -3.01 -11.80
C LYS A 137 -8.93 -4.08 -12.49
N GLU A 138 -10.13 -3.71 -12.93
CA GLU A 138 -11.11 -4.65 -13.48
C GLU A 138 -12.18 -3.92 -14.31
N VAL A 139 -12.63 -4.54 -15.40
CA VAL A 139 -13.87 -4.17 -16.07
C VAL A 139 -15.00 -4.89 -15.36
N ILE A 140 -15.88 -4.12 -14.70
CA ILE A 140 -17.05 -4.63 -13.96
C ILE A 140 -18.12 -5.12 -14.95
N SER A 141 -18.32 -4.39 -16.05
CA SER A 141 -19.13 -4.86 -17.18
C SER A 141 -18.67 -4.23 -18.51
N ARG A 142 -18.79 -5.01 -19.60
CA ARG A 142 -18.61 -4.55 -20.99
C ARG A 142 -19.80 -5.03 -21.80
N LYS A 143 -20.50 -4.11 -22.48
CA LYS A 143 -21.66 -4.41 -23.33
C LYS A 143 -21.52 -3.66 -24.64
N VAL A 144 -21.37 -4.39 -25.75
CA VAL A 144 -21.41 -3.80 -27.09
C VAL A 144 -22.86 -3.38 -27.36
N LEU A 145 -23.05 -2.12 -27.74
CA LEU A 145 -24.35 -1.54 -28.10
C LEU A 145 -24.54 -1.44 -29.62
N VAL A 146 -23.44 -1.21 -30.35
CA VAL A 146 -23.38 -1.14 -31.81
C VAL A 146 -22.08 -1.81 -32.25
N ASP A 147 -22.15 -2.64 -33.28
CA ASP A 147 -20.99 -3.20 -33.98
C ASP A 147 -21.16 -3.01 -35.49
N GLU A 148 -20.31 -2.17 -36.07
CA GLU A 148 -20.20 -1.85 -37.49
C GLU A 148 -18.91 -2.47 -38.08
N GLY A 149 -18.29 -3.43 -37.37
CA GLY A 149 -17.07 -4.16 -37.76
C GLY A 149 -15.78 -3.36 -37.57
N LEU A 150 -15.62 -2.25 -38.30
CA LEU A 150 -14.51 -1.31 -38.10
C LEU A 150 -14.77 -0.28 -36.99
N ARG A 151 -15.98 -0.28 -36.42
CA ARG A 151 -16.39 0.61 -35.35
C ARG A 151 -17.31 -0.11 -34.37
N GLN A 152 -17.05 0.07 -33.07
CA GLN A 152 -17.90 -0.43 -32.00
C GLN A 152 -18.26 0.70 -31.04
N VAL A 153 -19.52 0.74 -30.61
CA VAL A 153 -19.95 1.57 -29.48
C VAL A 153 -20.23 0.65 -28.29
N VAL A 154 -19.52 0.88 -27.19
CA VAL A 154 -19.47 -0.04 -26.06
C VAL A 154 -19.81 0.71 -24.76
N GLU A 155 -20.77 0.19 -24.01
CA GLU A 155 -21.02 0.58 -22.62
C GLU A 155 -20.04 -0.19 -21.73
N VAL A 156 -19.22 0.54 -20.96
CA VAL A 156 -18.19 -0.02 -20.08
C VAL A 156 -18.35 0.54 -18.67
N GLU A 157 -18.39 -0.35 -17.69
CA GLU A 157 -18.23 0.00 -16.28
C GLU A 157 -16.88 -0.54 -15.79
N GLN A 158 -16.03 0.35 -15.26
CA GLN A 158 -14.66 0.00 -14.89
C GLN A 158 -14.32 0.43 -13.46
N ALA A 159 -13.63 -0.45 -12.73
CA ALA A 159 -13.18 -0.20 -11.37
C ALA A 159 -11.85 0.59 -11.36
N ALA A 160 -11.94 1.91 -11.23
CA ALA A 160 -10.78 2.79 -11.07
C ALA A 160 -10.33 2.83 -9.61
N ILE A 161 -9.06 2.52 -9.33
CA ILE A 161 -8.50 2.68 -7.97
C ILE A 161 -8.26 4.16 -7.70
N TRP A 162 -8.85 4.68 -6.64
CA TRP A 162 -8.63 6.05 -6.18
C TRP A 162 -7.79 6.05 -4.91
N ARG A 163 -6.79 6.95 -4.83
CA ARG A 163 -5.92 7.15 -3.66
C ARG A 163 -5.79 8.65 -3.41
N PHE A 164 -6.41 9.14 -2.35
CA PHE A 164 -6.50 10.57 -2.01
C PHE A 164 -6.25 10.77 -0.51
N LEU A 165 -5.09 11.33 -0.16
CA LEU A 165 -4.67 11.62 1.21
C LEU A 165 -4.89 10.44 2.18
N TRP A 166 -5.95 10.47 2.99
CA TRP A 166 -6.31 9.45 3.98
C TRP A 166 -7.31 8.38 3.47
N TRP A 167 -7.88 8.55 2.28
CA TRP A 167 -8.85 7.62 1.68
C TRP A 167 -8.26 6.89 0.47
N SER A 168 -8.46 5.57 0.42
CA SER A 168 -8.25 4.76 -0.78
C SER A 168 -9.43 3.84 -1.00
N GLY A 169 -9.97 3.82 -2.22
CA GLY A 169 -11.15 3.05 -2.57
C GLY A 169 -11.19 2.72 -4.06
N THR A 170 -12.30 2.18 -4.53
CA THR A 170 -12.55 1.92 -5.95
C THR A 170 -13.81 2.66 -6.37
N ILE A 171 -13.72 3.46 -7.44
CA ILE A 171 -14.85 4.18 -8.03
C ILE A 171 -15.24 3.43 -9.31
N SER A 172 -16.51 3.05 -9.45
CA SER A 172 -17.03 2.55 -10.73
C SER A 172 -17.28 3.71 -11.68
N VAL A 173 -16.56 3.71 -12.81
CA VAL A 173 -16.69 4.70 -13.87
C VAL A 173 -17.49 4.08 -15.01
N HIS A 174 -18.73 4.57 -15.21
CA HIS A 174 -19.63 4.13 -16.28
C HIS A 174 -19.49 5.05 -17.50
N VAL A 175 -18.92 4.55 -18.60
CA VAL A 175 -18.66 5.31 -19.84
C VAL A 175 -19.22 4.61 -21.08
N LEU A 176 -19.73 5.39 -22.02
CA LEU A 176 -19.83 5.00 -23.42
C LEU A 176 -18.46 5.20 -24.08
N VAL A 177 -18.04 4.22 -24.87
CA VAL A 177 -16.79 4.22 -25.62
C VAL A 177 -17.09 4.02 -27.11
N ASP A 178 -16.83 5.03 -27.93
CA ASP A 178 -16.91 5.01 -29.40
C ASP A 178 -15.52 4.67 -29.94
N GLN A 179 -15.30 3.39 -30.23
CA GLN A 179 -14.06 2.81 -30.74
C GLN A 179 -14.14 2.75 -32.28
N ASN A 180 -13.31 3.52 -33.00
CA ASN A 180 -13.27 3.51 -34.46
C ASN A 180 -11.86 3.18 -34.96
N ARG A 181 -11.72 2.04 -35.64
CA ARG A 181 -10.45 1.51 -36.13
C ARG A 181 -10.02 2.10 -37.47
N GLU A 182 -10.97 2.49 -38.32
CA GLU A 182 -10.71 3.09 -39.64
C GLU A 182 -9.87 4.38 -39.55
N ASN A 183 -10.04 5.16 -38.48
CA ASN A 183 -9.30 6.40 -38.21
C ASN A 183 -8.51 6.38 -36.89
N HIS A 184 -8.29 5.19 -36.33
CA HIS A 184 -7.58 4.95 -35.07
C HIS A 184 -7.94 5.94 -33.95
N THR A 185 -9.25 6.11 -33.69
CA THR A 185 -9.74 6.91 -32.54
C THR A 185 -10.52 6.08 -31.54
N MET A 186 -10.42 6.47 -30.26
CA MET A 186 -11.29 5.99 -29.19
C MET A 186 -11.76 7.21 -28.40
N LYS A 187 -13.08 7.45 -28.39
CA LYS A 187 -13.70 8.50 -27.58
C LYS A 187 -14.41 7.85 -26.40
N PHE A 188 -14.31 8.42 -25.21
CA PHE A 188 -15.06 7.98 -24.05
C PHE A 188 -15.87 9.14 -23.45
N LYS A 189 -17.06 8.83 -22.91
CA LYS A 189 -17.93 9.81 -22.23
C LYS A 189 -18.77 9.14 -21.15
N GLN A 190 -18.78 9.73 -19.96
CA GLN A 190 -19.56 9.25 -18.81
C GLN A 190 -21.07 9.27 -19.07
N ILE A 191 -21.76 8.22 -18.61
CA ILE A 191 -23.22 8.02 -18.82
C ILE A 191 -24.04 8.54 -17.64
N LYS A 192 -23.65 8.15 -16.41
CA LYS A 192 -24.35 8.48 -15.17
C LYS A 192 -23.64 9.64 -14.48
N SER A 193 -24.29 10.78 -14.30
CA SER A 193 -23.79 11.86 -13.45
C SER A 193 -23.77 11.43 -11.97
N GLY A 194 -22.84 12.00 -11.20
CA GLY A 194 -22.63 11.70 -9.78
C GLY A 194 -21.67 12.72 -9.17
N PHE A 195 -20.60 12.27 -8.50
CA PHE A 195 -19.49 13.16 -8.13
C PHE A 195 -18.82 13.84 -9.34
N MET A 196 -18.95 13.23 -10.52
CA MET A 196 -18.49 13.76 -11.81
C MET A 196 -19.69 14.20 -12.66
N GLU A 197 -19.60 15.42 -13.22
CA GLU A 197 -20.60 16.03 -14.12
C GLU A 197 -20.22 15.76 -15.58
N ARG A 198 -18.96 15.96 -15.94
CA ARG A 198 -18.39 15.52 -17.23
C ARG A 198 -17.03 14.84 -17.00
N PHE A 199 -16.96 13.58 -17.39
CA PHE A 199 -15.71 12.87 -17.66
C PHE A 199 -15.78 12.38 -19.11
N GLU A 200 -15.00 13.00 -19.98
CA GLU A 200 -14.99 12.68 -21.40
C GLU A 200 -13.62 12.96 -22.03
N GLY A 201 -13.29 12.25 -23.09
CA GLY A 201 -12.02 12.41 -23.77
C GLY A 201 -11.92 11.65 -25.09
N ARG A 202 -10.81 11.86 -25.79
CA ARG A 202 -10.53 11.30 -27.10
C ARG A 202 -9.05 10.94 -27.20
N TRP A 203 -8.78 9.66 -27.42
CA TRP A 203 -7.53 9.16 -27.96
C TRP A 203 -7.57 9.22 -29.49
N LYS A 204 -6.43 9.53 -30.11
CA LYS A 204 -6.19 9.42 -31.56
C LYS A 204 -4.73 9.03 -31.80
N MET A 205 -4.52 8.06 -32.67
CA MET A 205 -3.19 7.65 -33.14
C MET A 205 -3.02 8.04 -34.60
N GLU A 206 -1.89 8.67 -34.93
CA GLU A 206 -1.56 9.11 -36.29
C GLU A 206 -0.25 8.47 -36.75
N PRO A 207 -0.12 8.04 -38.01
CA PRO A 207 1.12 7.42 -38.49
C PRO A 207 2.27 8.41 -38.50
N LEU A 208 3.39 8.00 -37.90
CA LEU A 208 4.66 8.72 -37.90
C LEU A 208 5.68 7.92 -38.72
N PHE A 209 6.20 8.51 -39.78
CA PHE A 209 7.19 7.86 -40.66
C PHE A 209 8.58 7.94 -40.02
N VAL A 210 9.21 6.80 -39.75
CA VAL A 210 10.49 6.75 -39.03
C VAL A 210 11.66 6.81 -40.01
N ASP A 211 11.64 5.94 -41.02
CA ASP A 211 12.75 5.80 -41.97
C ASP A 211 12.54 6.66 -43.24
N GLU A 212 12.23 7.95 -43.06
CA GLU A 212 12.02 8.88 -44.20
C GLU A 212 13.26 9.07 -45.08
N GLU A 213 14.47 8.91 -44.52
CA GLU A 213 15.74 9.02 -45.26
C GLU A 213 15.84 8.02 -46.43
N LEU A 214 15.12 6.90 -46.36
CA LEU A 214 15.01 5.93 -47.47
C LEU A 214 14.29 6.51 -48.71
N CYS A 215 13.68 7.68 -48.60
CA CYS A 215 12.96 8.36 -49.68
C CYS A 215 13.71 9.53 -50.32
N HIS A 216 14.88 9.91 -49.81
CA HIS A 216 15.62 11.07 -50.32
C HIS A 216 15.80 11.03 -51.86
N PRO A 217 15.44 12.09 -52.61
CA PRO A 217 15.13 13.46 -52.17
C PRO A 217 13.63 13.74 -51.91
N LEU A 218 12.75 12.74 -51.99
CA LEU A 218 11.31 12.91 -51.78
C LEU A 218 10.97 12.83 -50.28
N LYS A 219 10.27 13.82 -49.73
CA LYS A 219 9.65 13.72 -48.39
C LYS A 219 8.17 13.34 -48.54
N PRO A 220 7.78 12.08 -48.21
CA PRO A 220 6.41 11.60 -48.43
C PRO A 220 5.42 12.27 -47.48
N LYS A 221 4.22 12.57 -47.97
CA LYS A 221 3.13 13.24 -47.23
C LYS A 221 1.94 12.34 -46.94
N SER A 222 1.87 11.18 -47.57
CA SER A 222 0.84 10.16 -47.33
C SER A 222 1.45 8.79 -47.05
N LEU A 223 0.69 7.94 -46.35
CA LEU A 223 1.08 6.55 -46.08
C LEU A 223 1.34 5.77 -47.40
N SER A 224 0.56 6.05 -48.44
CA SER A 224 0.75 5.54 -49.80
C SER A 224 2.10 5.93 -50.41
N GLU A 225 2.52 7.20 -50.29
CA GLU A 225 3.83 7.65 -50.77
C GLU A 225 4.97 7.00 -49.98
N TYR A 226 4.87 6.97 -48.64
CA TYR A 226 5.90 6.38 -47.77
C TYR A 226 6.12 4.89 -48.08
N VAL A 227 5.03 4.14 -48.26
CA VAL A 227 5.07 2.69 -48.50
C VAL A 227 5.52 2.36 -49.93
N ALA A 228 5.08 3.13 -50.93
CA ALA A 228 5.57 2.98 -52.30
C ALA A 228 7.07 3.27 -52.41
N CYS A 229 7.52 4.36 -51.77
CA CYS A 229 8.93 4.72 -51.69
C CYS A 229 9.79 3.64 -51.00
N THR A 230 9.47 3.32 -49.74
CA THR A 230 10.27 2.41 -48.91
C THR A 230 10.13 0.94 -49.31
N LYS A 231 9.33 0.67 -50.36
CA LYS A 231 8.97 -0.66 -50.86
C LYS A 231 8.36 -1.53 -49.76
N GLY A 232 7.57 -0.90 -48.87
CA GLY A 232 6.93 -1.52 -47.72
C GLY A 232 7.84 -1.91 -46.55
N ARG A 233 9.12 -1.50 -46.54
CA ARG A 233 10.08 -1.84 -45.46
C ARG A 233 10.37 -0.72 -44.47
N GLY A 234 9.86 0.49 -44.71
CA GLY A 234 10.00 1.60 -43.77
C GLY A 234 9.14 1.42 -42.53
N ARG A 235 9.69 1.71 -41.34
CA ARG A 235 8.99 1.57 -40.06
C ARG A 235 8.00 2.72 -39.85
N ILE A 236 6.82 2.35 -39.38
CA ILE A 236 5.74 3.28 -39.04
C ILE A 236 5.55 3.25 -37.52
N ALA A 237 5.80 4.39 -36.90
CA ALA A 237 5.49 4.69 -35.50
C ALA A 237 4.10 5.34 -35.38
N SER A 238 3.68 5.69 -34.17
CA SER A 238 2.43 6.39 -33.90
C SER A 238 2.68 7.68 -33.11
N THR A 239 2.24 8.82 -33.63
CA THR A 239 1.97 9.99 -32.78
C THR A 239 0.64 9.74 -32.07
N LEU A 240 0.69 9.49 -30.78
CA LEU A 240 -0.46 9.33 -29.88
C LEU A 240 -0.86 10.70 -29.33
N SER A 241 -2.17 10.97 -29.30
CA SER A 241 -2.74 12.16 -28.67
C SER A 241 -3.94 11.80 -27.79
N LEU A 242 -4.09 12.55 -26.69
CA LEU A 242 -5.23 12.47 -25.77
C LEU A 242 -5.70 13.88 -25.40
N GLU A 243 -6.98 14.15 -25.61
CA GLU A 243 -7.70 15.24 -24.93
C GLU A 243 -8.62 14.63 -23.88
N GLN A 244 -8.60 15.16 -22.65
CA GLN A 244 -9.40 14.65 -21.53
C GLN A 244 -9.92 15.78 -20.63
N LEU A 245 -11.23 15.95 -20.59
CA LEU A 245 -11.93 16.89 -19.71
C LEU A 245 -12.38 16.19 -18.42
N ILE A 246 -12.04 16.79 -17.28
CA ILE A 246 -12.39 16.32 -15.94
C ILE A 246 -13.14 17.45 -15.21
N GLN A 247 -14.45 17.30 -15.10
CA GLN A 247 -15.37 18.25 -14.47
C GLN A 247 -16.15 17.55 -13.34
N PRO A 248 -15.79 17.75 -12.06
CA PRO A 248 -16.57 17.29 -10.92
C PRO A 248 -17.84 18.14 -10.77
N ALA A 249 -18.90 17.56 -10.20
CA ALA A 249 -20.17 18.27 -9.97
C ALA A 249 -20.05 19.44 -8.96
N ILE A 250 -19.02 19.41 -8.12
CA ILE A 250 -18.59 20.55 -7.30
C ILE A 250 -17.06 20.62 -7.42
N ILE A 251 -16.52 21.77 -7.85
CA ILE A 251 -15.06 21.97 -7.87
C ILE A 251 -14.58 22.19 -6.43
N PRO A 252 -13.67 21.37 -5.88
CA PRO A 252 -13.13 21.61 -4.55
C PRO A 252 -12.24 22.87 -4.56
N PRO A 253 -12.28 23.69 -3.49
CA PRO A 253 -11.52 24.93 -3.44
C PRO A 253 -9.99 24.67 -3.45
N PRO A 254 -9.17 25.65 -3.87
CA PRO A 254 -7.74 25.64 -3.57
C PRO A 254 -7.47 25.49 -2.07
N PRO A 255 -6.41 24.78 -1.65
CA PRO A 255 -5.41 24.09 -2.47
C PRO A 255 -5.84 22.70 -2.97
N ILE A 256 -7.01 22.19 -2.57
CA ILE A 256 -7.43 20.79 -2.83
C ILE A 256 -7.54 20.52 -4.35
N SER A 257 -8.11 21.45 -5.13
CA SER A 257 -8.13 21.31 -6.60
C SER A 257 -6.75 21.42 -7.26
N TRP A 258 -5.76 22.04 -6.63
CA TRP A 258 -4.38 22.06 -7.13
C TRP A 258 -3.71 20.69 -6.93
N TYR A 259 -3.87 20.12 -5.73
CA TYR A 259 -3.40 18.78 -5.39
C TYR A 259 -4.05 17.69 -6.26
N LEU A 260 -5.38 17.75 -6.45
CA LEU A 260 -6.11 16.83 -7.32
C LEU A 260 -5.67 16.92 -8.79
N ARG A 261 -5.43 18.13 -9.33
CA ARG A 261 -4.81 18.27 -10.66
C ARG A 261 -3.45 17.57 -10.73
N GLY A 262 -2.60 17.75 -9.70
CA GLY A 262 -1.30 17.09 -9.63
C GLY A 262 -1.38 15.55 -9.61
N ILE A 263 -2.40 14.97 -8.96
CA ILE A 263 -2.68 13.53 -9.03
C ILE A 263 -3.09 13.13 -10.46
N THR A 264 -4.03 13.85 -11.08
CA THR A 264 -4.48 13.57 -12.46
C THR A 264 -3.29 13.54 -13.42
N THR A 265 -2.47 14.59 -13.44
CA THR A 265 -1.31 14.69 -14.35
C THR A 265 -0.35 13.51 -14.17
N LYS A 266 0.03 13.21 -12.92
CA LYS A 266 0.90 12.06 -12.60
C LYS A 266 0.28 10.71 -12.97
N THR A 267 -1.04 10.57 -12.85
CA THR A 267 -1.73 9.34 -13.25
C THR A 267 -1.64 9.15 -14.76
N THR A 268 -1.80 10.21 -15.55
CA THR A 268 -1.62 10.15 -17.01
C THR A 268 -0.15 9.91 -17.40
N GLU A 269 0.82 10.54 -16.73
CA GLU A 269 2.25 10.26 -16.90
C GLU A 269 2.58 8.77 -16.69
N MET A 270 2.02 8.15 -15.63
CA MET A 270 2.17 6.71 -15.38
C MET A 270 1.57 5.84 -16.48
N LEU A 271 0.36 6.16 -16.96
CA LEU A 271 -0.29 5.40 -18.04
C LEU A 271 0.55 5.42 -19.33
N ILE A 272 1.15 6.56 -19.67
CA ILE A 272 2.03 6.67 -20.85
C ILE A 272 3.37 5.97 -20.64
N THR A 273 3.93 6.02 -19.43
CA THR A 273 5.14 5.24 -19.09
C THR A 273 4.89 3.74 -19.23
N ASP A 274 3.73 3.25 -18.76
CA ASP A 274 3.30 1.86 -18.92
C ASP A 274 3.11 1.47 -20.40
N LEU A 275 2.51 2.34 -21.21
CA LEU A 275 2.32 2.12 -22.65
C LEU A 275 3.65 2.07 -23.44
N LEU A 276 4.57 3.00 -23.17
CA LEU A 276 5.89 3.02 -23.81
C LEU A 276 6.72 1.78 -23.43
N ALA A 277 6.62 1.32 -22.18
CA ALA A 277 7.27 0.10 -21.73
C ALA A 277 6.72 -1.17 -22.43
N GLU A 278 5.40 -1.30 -22.59
CA GLU A 278 4.83 -2.42 -23.36
C GLU A 278 5.14 -2.31 -24.85
N ALA A 279 5.19 -1.10 -25.42
CA ALA A 279 5.62 -0.88 -26.79
C ALA A 279 7.07 -1.36 -27.02
N ALA A 280 7.99 -1.03 -26.10
CA ALA A 280 9.36 -1.55 -26.12
C ALA A 280 9.40 -3.08 -25.97
N ARG A 281 8.57 -3.65 -25.09
CA ARG A 281 8.47 -5.11 -24.91
C ARG A 281 7.97 -5.82 -26.18
N ILE A 282 7.03 -5.22 -26.92
CA ILE A 282 6.52 -5.77 -28.18
C ILE A 282 7.60 -5.70 -29.28
N ARG A 283 8.34 -4.59 -29.39
CA ARG A 283 9.52 -4.50 -30.28
C ARG A 283 10.52 -5.62 -29.99
N GLN A 284 10.90 -5.81 -28.71
CA GLN A 284 11.91 -6.81 -28.30
C GLN A 284 11.44 -8.26 -28.46
N ALA A 285 10.23 -8.59 -27.99
CA ALA A 285 9.68 -9.95 -28.08
C ALA A 285 9.50 -10.44 -29.52
N SER A 286 9.42 -9.51 -30.47
CA SER A 286 9.30 -9.81 -31.90
C SER A 286 10.63 -10.23 -32.56
N GLY A 287 11.78 -9.97 -31.91
CA GLY A 287 13.12 -10.24 -32.47
C GLY A 287 13.73 -11.61 -32.13
N ASN A 288 13.22 -12.31 -31.11
CA ASN A 288 13.70 -13.66 -30.74
C ASN A 288 12.74 -14.73 -31.28
N GLY A 289 13.15 -15.45 -32.33
CA GLY A 289 12.31 -16.48 -32.96
C GLY A 289 13.08 -17.58 -33.68
N ASN A 290 13.69 -18.51 -32.93
CA ASN A 290 13.74 -19.94 -33.28
C ASN A 290 14.40 -20.79 -32.16
N SER A 291 13.58 -21.50 -31.38
CA SER A 291 13.82 -22.88 -30.89
C SER A 291 12.66 -23.31 -29.96
N ASP A 292 11.69 -23.96 -30.60
CA ASP A 292 10.95 -25.15 -30.14
C ASP A 292 10.19 -25.17 -28.79
N LEU A 293 8.87 -25.38 -28.93
CA LEU A 293 8.03 -26.07 -27.96
C LEU A 293 7.97 -27.56 -28.33
N SER A 294 8.70 -28.44 -27.63
CA SER A 294 8.42 -29.90 -27.61
C SER A 294 9.02 -30.60 -26.40
N ASP A 295 8.23 -31.54 -25.86
CA ASP A 295 8.61 -32.75 -25.11
C ASP A 295 9.32 -32.68 -23.74
N GLU A 296 9.09 -33.75 -22.96
CA GLU A 296 9.54 -33.94 -21.57
C GLU A 296 10.84 -34.76 -21.45
N LYS A 297 11.35 -34.79 -20.21
CA LYS A 297 12.20 -35.83 -19.58
C LYS A 297 13.71 -35.80 -19.80
N SER A 298 14.38 -35.71 -18.64
CA SER A 298 15.65 -36.37 -18.27
C SER A 298 16.96 -35.85 -18.89
N GLY A 299 18.06 -36.06 -18.14
CA GLY A 299 19.42 -35.68 -18.53
C GLY A 299 20.11 -34.81 -17.47
N GLU A 300 21.28 -35.25 -17.01
CA GLU A 300 22.13 -34.49 -16.08
C GLU A 300 23.24 -33.70 -16.80
N SER A 301 23.97 -32.92 -16.00
CA SER A 301 25.41 -32.61 -16.19
C SER A 301 25.87 -31.51 -17.16
N GLN A 302 26.19 -30.37 -16.51
CA GLN A 302 27.54 -29.77 -16.46
C GLN A 302 28.05 -28.75 -17.51
N VAL A 303 28.61 -27.67 -16.91
CA VAL A 303 29.78 -26.86 -17.35
C VAL A 303 29.64 -25.94 -18.57
N GLY A 304 29.85 -24.64 -18.34
CA GLY A 304 29.86 -23.61 -19.40
C GLY A 304 30.28 -22.20 -18.97
N LYS A 305 31.34 -22.02 -18.16
CA LYS A 305 31.83 -20.68 -17.77
C LYS A 305 32.29 -19.86 -18.99
N ARG A 306 31.75 -18.65 -19.20
CA ARG A 306 32.48 -17.54 -19.84
C ARG A 306 32.15 -16.18 -19.21
N ARG A 307 33.17 -15.53 -18.65
CA ARG A 307 33.17 -14.09 -18.34
C ARG A 307 33.32 -13.29 -19.63
N VAL A 308 32.63 -12.17 -19.74
CA VAL A 308 33.10 -10.97 -20.45
C VAL A 308 33.12 -9.82 -19.43
N ARG A 309 34.08 -8.89 -19.55
CA ARG A 309 34.20 -7.76 -18.62
C ARG A 309 33.72 -6.47 -19.29
N GLY A 310 33.02 -5.65 -18.50
CA GLY A 310 33.14 -4.19 -18.44
C GLY A 310 32.99 -3.35 -19.71
N MET A 311 32.04 -2.43 -19.67
CA MET A 311 32.30 -1.02 -19.99
C MET A 311 31.47 -0.16 -19.04
N ASP A 312 32.13 0.79 -18.38
CA ASP A 312 31.53 1.66 -17.37
C ASP A 312 30.94 2.94 -17.98
N SER A 313 30.18 3.65 -17.13
CA SER A 313 29.99 5.11 -17.11
C SER A 313 28.81 5.74 -17.88
N ILE A 314 28.43 6.93 -17.35
CA ILE A 314 27.49 7.93 -17.88
C ILE A 314 26.00 7.52 -17.91
N LEU A 315 25.32 7.71 -16.78
CA LEU A 315 24.21 8.67 -16.66
C LEU A 315 23.81 8.84 -15.17
N SER A 316 23.98 10.04 -14.61
CA SER A 316 23.58 10.37 -13.23
C SER A 316 22.32 11.26 -13.24
N PRO A 317 21.29 10.97 -12.43
CA PRO A 317 20.06 11.78 -12.40
C PRO A 317 20.26 13.09 -11.62
N THR A 318 20.16 14.22 -12.31
CA THR A 318 20.28 15.57 -11.72
C THR A 318 19.12 15.86 -10.75
N THR A 319 19.44 16.17 -9.49
CA THR A 319 18.44 16.50 -8.47
C THR A 319 18.01 17.98 -8.55
N PHE A 320 16.74 18.25 -8.86
CA PHE A 320 16.16 19.59 -8.77
C PHE A 320 15.50 19.83 -7.41
N GLN A 321 16.11 20.68 -6.58
CA GLN A 321 15.49 21.17 -5.34
C GLN A 321 14.60 22.40 -5.62
N PHE A 322 13.36 22.38 -5.12
CA PHE A 322 12.54 23.59 -5.01
C PHE A 322 12.77 24.27 -3.65
N GLN A 323 13.42 25.44 -3.65
CA GLN A 323 13.53 26.29 -2.45
C GLN A 323 12.23 27.05 -2.20
N LEU A 324 11.50 26.70 -1.14
CA LEU A 324 10.43 27.54 -0.59
C LEU A 324 10.99 28.42 0.54
N ARG A 325 11.15 29.72 0.27
CA ARG A 325 11.54 30.71 1.29
C ARG A 325 10.42 30.85 2.33
N ARG A 326 10.73 30.66 3.61
CA ARG A 326 9.88 31.11 4.72
C ARG A 326 10.19 32.57 5.06
N PRO A 327 9.20 33.38 5.47
CA PRO A 327 9.45 34.72 6.02
C PRO A 327 10.11 34.64 7.40
N LEU A 328 10.82 35.70 7.78
CA LEU A 328 11.50 35.85 9.06
C LEU A 328 10.49 36.15 10.19
N LEU A 329 10.70 35.51 11.36
CA LEU A 329 10.17 35.96 12.65
C LEU A 329 11.32 35.97 13.65
N THR A 330 11.43 37.05 14.43
CA THR A 330 12.51 37.29 15.38
C THR A 330 12.18 36.76 16.79
N PRO A 331 13.18 36.30 17.57
CA PRO A 331 12.96 35.87 18.94
C PRO A 331 12.91 37.07 19.91
N PHE A 332 11.97 37.03 20.87
CA PHE A 332 12.03 37.84 22.09
C PHE A 332 12.63 37.00 23.26
N PRO A 333 13.26 37.63 24.27
CA PRO A 333 14.15 36.94 25.20
C PRO A 333 13.46 36.31 26.41
N SER A 334 14.15 35.38 27.05
CA SER A 334 13.73 34.66 28.24
C SER A 334 13.75 35.51 29.51
N SER A 335 12.71 35.36 30.33
CA SER A 335 12.72 35.76 31.75
C SER A 335 13.08 34.56 32.63
N LYS A 336 13.89 34.79 33.67
CA LYS A 336 14.36 33.75 34.59
C LYS A 336 13.35 33.54 35.72
N LEU A 337 13.14 32.30 36.14
CA LEU A 337 12.47 31.97 37.40
C LEU A 337 13.35 31.03 38.23
N THR A 338 13.84 31.54 39.36
CA THR A 338 14.69 30.79 40.31
C THR A 338 13.82 30.35 41.48
N ILE A 339 13.81 29.05 41.80
CA ILE A 339 13.14 28.53 43.00
C ILE A 339 14.16 27.72 43.81
N ASN A 340 14.21 28.02 45.11
CA ASN A 340 15.22 27.47 46.02
C ASN A 340 14.90 26.04 46.48
N ARG A 341 15.96 25.28 46.79
CA ARG A 341 15.86 24.02 47.55
C ARG A 341 15.29 24.26 48.95
N LEU A 342 14.33 23.45 49.35
CA LEU A 342 14.12 23.08 50.75
C LEU A 342 14.27 21.56 50.91
N LYS A 343 14.62 21.13 52.13
CA LYS A 343 14.94 19.74 52.50
C LYS A 343 13.95 19.21 53.53
N ASN A 344 13.85 17.88 53.60
CA ASN A 344 13.17 17.08 54.63
C ASN A 344 11.63 17.22 54.65
N SER A 345 10.84 16.24 55.12
CA SER A 345 11.14 14.88 55.56
C SER A 345 10.06 13.90 55.10
N ARG A 346 10.34 12.59 55.08
CA ARG A 346 9.33 11.53 54.93
C ARG A 346 9.11 10.81 56.26
N HIS A 347 7.89 10.80 56.78
CA HIS A 347 7.42 9.80 57.74
C HIS A 347 5.98 9.40 57.41
N CYS A 348 5.78 8.13 57.06
CA CYS A 348 4.50 7.43 57.19
C CYS A 348 4.73 6.25 58.14
N VAL A 349 3.78 5.98 59.03
CA VAL A 349 3.89 4.94 60.06
C VAL A 349 2.82 3.90 59.81
N HIS A 350 3.19 2.61 59.75
CA HIS A 350 2.47 1.40 60.22
C HIS A 350 3.05 0.14 59.53
N ASN A 351 2.99 -1.09 60.05
CA ASN A 351 3.01 -1.63 61.43
C ASN A 351 3.17 -3.19 61.35
N LYS A 352 3.53 -3.84 62.47
CA LYS A 352 3.49 -5.31 62.76
C LYS A 352 4.52 -6.23 62.09
N GLY A 353 5.07 -7.16 62.90
CA GLY A 353 5.87 -8.31 62.48
C GLY A 353 6.39 -9.14 63.68
N VAL A 354 6.71 -10.43 63.45
CA VAL A 354 7.39 -11.44 64.32
C VAL A 354 7.63 -12.70 63.47
N PHE A 355 8.57 -13.63 63.70
CA PHE A 355 9.70 -13.77 64.66
C PHE A 355 11.05 -13.72 63.85
N GLY A 356 12.24 -14.25 64.18
CA GLY A 356 12.77 -15.09 65.28
C GLY A 356 12.64 -16.62 65.07
N PRO A 357 13.50 -17.49 65.66
CA PRO A 357 14.64 -17.20 66.57
C PRO A 357 16.04 -17.41 65.91
N GLN A 358 17.11 -17.39 66.72
CA GLN A 358 18.54 -17.52 66.34
C GLN A 358 19.09 -18.96 66.54
N PRO A 359 20.40 -19.24 66.27
CA PRO A 359 21.43 -19.05 67.34
C PRO A 359 22.82 -18.51 66.86
N LEU A 360 23.79 -18.53 67.79
CA LEU A 360 25.17 -17.99 67.77
C LEU A 360 26.07 -18.58 66.63
N ARG A 361 27.09 -17.92 66.04
CA ARG A 361 28.18 -17.01 66.51
C ARG A 361 29.30 -17.77 67.25
N VAL A 362 30.60 -17.73 66.90
CA VAL A 362 31.44 -16.86 66.02
C VAL A 362 32.05 -17.70 64.87
N PHE A 363 33.19 -17.49 64.16
CA PHE A 363 34.42 -16.64 64.25
C PHE A 363 34.73 -15.98 62.85
N ALA A 364 35.91 -15.60 62.32
CA ALA A 364 37.34 -15.84 62.61
C ALA A 364 38.28 -14.67 62.11
N THR A 365 39.47 -14.99 61.59
CA THR A 365 40.62 -14.10 61.26
C THR A 365 40.78 -13.70 59.78
N SER A 366 41.33 -12.52 59.53
CA SER A 366 41.57 -11.91 58.21
C SER A 366 42.97 -12.10 57.63
N ALA A 367 43.07 -12.16 56.30
CA ALA A 367 44.27 -11.87 55.50
C ALA A 367 43.87 -10.93 54.32
N PRO A 368 44.78 -10.10 53.76
CA PRO A 368 44.38 -8.95 52.94
C PRO A 368 43.93 -9.34 51.52
N SER A 369 42.86 -8.68 51.05
CA SER A 369 42.46 -8.74 49.64
C SER A 369 43.46 -7.97 48.77
N ALA A 370 44.05 -8.64 47.78
CA ALA A 370 44.61 -7.95 46.62
C ALA A 370 43.53 -7.10 45.94
N GLN A 371 43.92 -5.97 45.33
CA GLN A 371 42.97 -5.05 44.72
C GLN A 371 42.19 -5.75 43.60
N ALA A 372 40.89 -5.90 43.78
CA ALA A 372 39.97 -6.28 42.72
C ALA A 372 39.92 -5.14 41.70
N ALA A 373 40.74 -5.24 40.66
CA ALA A 373 40.72 -4.31 39.54
C ALA A 373 39.31 -4.27 38.94
N SER A 374 38.67 -3.10 39.02
CA SER A 374 37.31 -2.92 38.52
C SER A 374 37.32 -2.87 36.99
N ASN A 375 37.40 -4.05 36.36
CA ASN A 375 37.27 -4.22 34.91
C ASN A 375 35.84 -3.87 34.47
N LYS A 376 35.56 -2.57 34.41
CA LYS A 376 34.59 -2.01 33.47
C LYS A 376 35.17 -2.22 32.06
N SER A 377 35.00 -3.43 31.52
CA SER A 377 35.16 -3.65 30.09
C SER A 377 34.03 -2.94 29.37
N SER A 378 34.22 -1.65 29.09
CA SER A 378 33.50 -0.99 28.01
C SER A 378 33.88 -1.73 26.73
N SER A 379 33.04 -2.68 26.32
CA SER A 379 33.22 -3.41 25.07
C SER A 379 33.21 -2.39 23.94
N SER A 380 34.38 -2.14 23.35
CA SER A 380 34.51 -1.24 22.21
C SER A 380 33.56 -1.71 21.12
N ILE A 381 32.61 -0.85 20.74
CA ILE A 381 31.69 -1.11 19.63
C ILE A 381 32.55 -1.44 18.40
N PRO A 382 32.39 -2.62 17.78
CA PRO A 382 33.24 -3.01 16.67
C PRO A 382 32.88 -2.19 15.43
N SER A 383 33.82 -2.06 14.49
CA SER A 383 33.56 -1.44 13.18
C SER A 383 32.71 -2.34 12.28
N GLU A 384 32.77 -3.65 12.50
CA GLU A 384 32.10 -4.68 11.70
C GLU A 384 31.40 -5.70 12.60
N MET A 385 30.36 -6.32 12.06
CA MET A 385 29.49 -7.29 12.73
C MET A 385 29.02 -8.36 11.75
N LYS A 386 28.48 -9.45 12.29
CA LYS A 386 27.71 -10.43 11.51
C LYS A 386 26.30 -9.91 11.21
N ALA A 387 25.79 -10.17 10.02
CA ALA A 387 24.43 -9.86 9.63
C ALA A 387 23.91 -10.82 8.57
N TRP A 388 22.60 -11.08 8.59
CA TRP A 388 21.94 -11.63 7.40
C TRP A 388 21.66 -10.50 6.42
N THR A 389 22.02 -10.70 5.15
CA THR A 389 21.85 -9.71 4.08
C THR A 389 21.15 -10.32 2.87
N TYR A 390 20.58 -9.47 2.02
CA TYR A 390 20.29 -9.80 0.63
C TYR A 390 20.69 -8.64 -0.29
N THR A 391 21.35 -8.99 -1.40
CA THR A 391 21.84 -8.04 -2.44
C THR A 391 20.83 -7.83 -3.58
N GLU A 392 19.83 -8.70 -3.68
CA GLU A 392 18.81 -8.73 -4.72
C GLU A 392 17.50 -9.29 -4.17
N TYR A 393 16.37 -9.02 -4.84
CA TYR A 393 15.05 -9.52 -4.41
C TYR A 393 14.82 -10.96 -4.90
N GLY A 394 14.37 -11.87 -4.03
CA GLY A 394 14.14 -13.27 -4.39
C GLY A 394 13.55 -14.15 -3.27
N GLY A 395 13.53 -15.47 -3.50
CA GLY A 395 13.14 -16.50 -2.54
C GLY A 395 14.24 -16.71 -1.48
N VAL A 396 14.07 -17.68 -0.57
CA VAL A 396 14.96 -17.84 0.62
C VAL A 396 16.46 -17.91 0.28
N GLU A 397 16.80 -18.37 -0.93
CA GLU A 397 18.15 -18.47 -1.48
C GLU A 397 18.93 -17.14 -1.60
N VAL A 398 18.27 -15.97 -1.59
CA VAL A 398 18.99 -14.67 -1.64
C VAL A 398 19.55 -14.23 -0.28
N LEU A 399 19.15 -14.88 0.82
CA LEU A 399 19.62 -14.59 2.17
C LEU A 399 20.99 -15.20 2.43
N LYS A 400 21.96 -14.37 2.83
CA LYS A 400 23.33 -14.78 3.16
C LYS A 400 23.73 -14.26 4.52
N LEU A 401 24.33 -15.12 5.35
CA LEU A 401 24.99 -14.72 6.59
C LEU A 401 26.38 -14.19 6.23
N GLU A 402 26.53 -12.87 6.25
CA GLU A 402 27.81 -12.20 6.06
C GLU A 402 28.50 -12.01 7.42
N SER A 403 29.81 -12.25 7.47
CA SER A 403 30.59 -12.20 8.72
C SER A 403 31.27 -10.85 8.99
N SER A 404 31.26 -9.94 8.02
CA SER A 404 31.94 -8.65 8.03
C SER A 404 31.06 -7.60 7.35
N VAL A 405 30.14 -7.01 8.13
CA VAL A 405 29.24 -5.94 7.69
C VAL A 405 29.42 -4.75 8.60
N ALA A 406 29.55 -3.54 8.06
CA ALA A 406 29.79 -2.34 8.86
C ALA A 406 28.66 -2.10 9.89
N VAL A 407 29.03 -1.85 11.14
CA VAL A 407 28.07 -1.43 12.19
C VAL A 407 27.51 -0.06 11.82
N PRO A 408 26.17 0.15 11.87
CA PRO A 408 25.56 1.41 11.44
C PRO A 408 25.92 2.56 12.39
N GLU A 409 26.29 3.70 11.82
CA GLU A 409 26.52 4.92 12.60
C GLU A 409 25.23 5.50 13.19
N VAL A 410 25.37 6.10 14.37
CA VAL A 410 24.26 6.58 15.19
C VAL A 410 24.00 8.06 14.88
N LYS A 411 22.80 8.38 14.42
CA LYS A 411 22.35 9.78 14.28
C LYS A 411 21.95 10.38 15.62
N ASP A 412 21.82 11.70 15.65
CA ASP A 412 21.42 12.48 16.83
C ASP A 412 20.18 11.97 17.56
N ASP A 413 19.16 11.50 16.83
CA ASP A 413 17.87 11.03 17.35
C ASP A 413 17.80 9.50 17.56
N GLN A 414 18.93 8.80 17.40
CA GLN A 414 19.02 7.35 17.41
C GLN A 414 19.83 6.80 18.58
N VAL A 415 19.62 5.52 18.87
CA VAL A 415 20.48 4.69 19.73
C VAL A 415 21.03 3.49 18.95
N LEU A 416 22.24 3.04 19.29
CA LEU A 416 22.74 1.73 18.85
C LEU A 416 22.31 0.68 19.87
N ILE A 417 21.66 -0.37 19.39
CA ILE A 417 21.23 -1.52 20.19
C ILE A 417 22.20 -2.67 19.88
N LYS A 418 22.84 -3.24 20.90
CA LYS A 418 23.37 -4.62 20.82
C LYS A 418 22.16 -5.55 20.83
N VAL A 419 21.90 -6.19 19.70
CA VAL A 419 20.73 -7.06 19.56
C VAL A 419 20.94 -8.32 20.40
N ALA A 420 19.87 -8.75 21.09
CA ALA A 420 19.80 -10.04 21.77
C ALA A 420 18.85 -11.00 21.02
N ALA A 421 17.69 -10.50 20.61
CA ALA A 421 16.70 -11.23 19.83
C ALA A 421 16.02 -10.32 18.79
N ALA A 422 15.52 -10.94 17.72
CA ALA A 422 14.70 -10.30 16.69
C ALA A 422 13.55 -11.22 16.29
N ALA A 423 12.39 -10.69 15.92
CA ALA A 423 11.27 -11.51 15.45
C ALA A 423 10.94 -11.25 13.98
N LEU A 424 10.58 -12.32 13.28
CA LEU A 424 10.20 -12.27 11.88
C LEU A 424 8.72 -11.91 11.73
N ASN A 425 8.41 -11.18 10.66
CA ASN A 425 7.06 -10.80 10.28
C ASN A 425 6.79 -11.11 8.80
N PRO A 426 5.52 -11.25 8.39
CA PRO A 426 5.18 -11.40 6.98
C PRO A 426 5.55 -10.18 6.11
N VAL A 427 5.93 -9.04 6.69
CA VAL A 427 6.50 -7.91 5.93
C VAL A 427 7.93 -8.21 5.46
N ASP A 428 8.76 -8.88 6.27
CA ASP A 428 10.14 -9.20 5.93
C ASP A 428 10.25 -9.98 4.61
N PHE A 429 9.54 -11.11 4.49
CA PHE A 429 9.58 -11.89 3.26
C PHE A 429 8.89 -11.18 2.07
N LYS A 430 7.88 -10.33 2.32
CA LYS A 430 7.25 -9.52 1.26
C LYS A 430 8.20 -8.43 0.74
N ARG A 431 9.01 -7.83 1.61
CA ARG A 431 10.09 -6.90 1.27
C ARG A 431 11.14 -7.58 0.41
N ARG A 432 11.63 -8.73 0.91
CA ARG A 432 12.62 -9.62 0.30
C ARG A 432 12.22 -10.14 -1.08
N LEU A 433 10.93 -10.43 -1.29
CA LEU A 433 10.32 -10.77 -2.58
C LEU A 433 9.99 -9.54 -3.46
N GLY A 434 10.48 -8.35 -3.10
CA GLY A 434 10.35 -7.10 -3.87
C GLY A 434 8.92 -6.57 -4.00
N LYS A 435 7.97 -6.99 -3.15
CA LYS A 435 6.53 -6.67 -3.32
C LYS A 435 6.21 -5.18 -3.20
N PHE A 436 7.11 -4.39 -2.61
CA PHE A 436 7.00 -2.92 -2.51
C PHE A 436 8.31 -2.20 -2.88
N LYS A 437 9.12 -2.80 -3.78
CA LYS A 437 10.43 -2.27 -4.22
C LYS A 437 10.44 -0.83 -4.80
N ALA A 438 9.28 -0.24 -5.06
CA ALA A 438 9.14 1.14 -5.53
C ALA A 438 9.18 2.17 -4.38
N THR A 439 9.07 1.72 -3.13
CA THR A 439 9.10 2.55 -1.89
C THR A 439 10.01 1.93 -0.82
N ASP A 440 10.87 0.98 -1.20
CA ASP A 440 11.88 0.37 -0.32
C ASP A 440 13.18 1.22 -0.30
N SER A 441 14.04 1.00 0.69
CA SER A 441 15.41 1.54 0.69
C SER A 441 16.26 0.92 -0.42
N PRO A 442 17.42 1.52 -0.77
CA PRO A 442 18.42 0.87 -1.61
C PRO A 442 18.86 -0.49 -1.03
N LEU A 443 19.23 -1.39 -1.93
CA LEU A 443 19.95 -2.64 -1.63
C LEU A 443 21.46 -2.36 -1.45
N PRO A 444 22.23 -3.23 -0.76
CA PRO A 444 21.81 -4.44 -0.06
C PRO A 444 21.02 -4.13 1.23
N THR A 445 20.23 -5.08 1.71
CA THR A 445 19.38 -4.92 2.90
C THR A 445 19.65 -6.00 3.93
N ILE A 446 19.77 -5.60 5.20
CA ILE A 446 19.65 -6.48 6.37
C ILE A 446 18.16 -6.53 6.74
N PRO A 447 17.50 -7.72 6.81
CA PRO A 447 16.09 -7.83 7.20
C PRO A 447 15.89 -7.81 8.73
N GLY A 448 14.64 -7.90 9.18
CA GLY A 448 14.25 -7.85 10.58
C GLY A 448 13.66 -6.48 10.96
N TYR A 449 12.41 -6.48 11.42
CA TYR A 449 11.67 -5.29 11.87
C TYR A 449 11.61 -5.22 13.40
N ASP A 450 11.16 -6.28 14.08
CA ASP A 450 11.13 -6.32 15.54
C ASP A 450 12.54 -6.53 16.10
N VAL A 451 12.89 -5.78 17.15
CA VAL A 451 14.14 -5.94 17.90
C VAL A 451 13.89 -5.97 19.40
N ALA A 452 14.71 -6.72 20.14
CA ALA A 452 14.96 -6.48 21.56
C ALA A 452 16.45 -6.67 21.90
N GLY A 453 16.98 -5.80 22.75
CA GLY A 453 18.41 -5.77 23.07
C GLY A 453 18.79 -4.68 24.08
N VAL A 454 20.07 -4.36 24.15
CA VAL A 454 20.62 -3.39 25.12
C VAL A 454 21.22 -2.19 24.39
N VAL A 455 20.92 -0.97 24.85
CA VAL A 455 21.51 0.26 24.30
C VAL A 455 23.01 0.33 24.64
N VAL A 456 23.85 0.56 23.62
CA VAL A 456 25.33 0.63 23.76
C VAL A 456 25.96 1.95 23.27
N LYS A 457 25.20 2.82 22.60
CA LYS A 457 25.58 4.19 22.21
C LYS A 457 24.30 5.01 22.03
N VAL A 458 24.33 6.29 22.42
CA VAL A 458 23.20 7.21 22.22
C VAL A 458 23.59 8.43 21.37
N GLY A 459 22.65 8.91 20.55
CA GLY A 459 22.78 10.15 19.79
C GLY A 459 22.62 11.41 20.67
N SER A 460 23.03 12.57 20.14
CA SER A 460 23.12 13.82 20.92
C SER A 460 21.78 14.44 21.33
N GLN A 461 20.66 13.99 20.73
CA GLN A 461 19.32 14.51 20.95
C GLN A 461 18.37 13.50 21.64
N VAL A 462 18.85 12.30 21.95
CA VAL A 462 18.20 11.25 22.78
C VAL A 462 18.04 11.75 24.23
N LYS A 463 16.94 11.42 24.91
CA LYS A 463 16.57 12.00 26.23
C LYS A 463 16.01 11.01 27.25
N ASP A 464 15.17 10.07 26.80
CA ASP A 464 14.48 9.08 27.64
C ASP A 464 15.28 7.77 27.75
N LEU A 465 16.22 7.51 26.82
CA LEU A 465 17.10 6.33 26.79
C LEU A 465 18.56 6.66 27.08
N LYS A 466 19.30 5.68 27.63
CA LYS A 466 20.75 5.75 27.92
C LYS A 466 21.41 4.39 27.71
N GLU A 467 22.74 4.38 27.64
CA GLU A 467 23.55 3.15 27.62
C GLU A 467 23.24 2.24 28.82
N GLY A 468 23.10 0.94 28.54
CA GLY A 468 22.71 -0.09 29.50
C GLY A 468 21.21 -0.31 29.68
N ASP A 469 20.33 0.46 29.03
CA ASP A 469 18.89 0.18 29.06
C ASP A 469 18.51 -1.02 28.16
N GLU A 470 17.66 -1.90 28.69
CA GLU A 470 17.00 -2.95 27.92
C GLU A 470 15.80 -2.38 27.17
N VAL A 471 15.80 -2.49 25.83
CA VAL A 471 14.81 -1.86 24.94
C VAL A 471 14.23 -2.84 23.94
N TYR A 472 13.04 -2.52 23.42
CA TYR A 472 12.39 -3.25 22.33
C TYR A 472 11.52 -2.33 21.47
N GLY A 473 11.27 -2.70 20.20
CA GLY A 473 10.46 -1.93 19.24
C GLY A 473 10.44 -2.50 17.82
N ASP A 474 9.56 -1.99 16.96
CA ASP A 474 9.66 -2.15 15.50
C ASP A 474 10.48 -0.98 14.97
N ILE A 475 11.60 -1.27 14.33
CA ILE A 475 12.56 -0.27 13.88
C ILE A 475 12.09 0.54 12.66
N SER A 476 10.91 0.27 12.09
CA SER A 476 10.42 0.90 10.85
C SER A 476 9.10 1.64 11.05
N GLU A 477 9.17 2.92 11.45
CA GLU A 477 8.02 3.86 11.60
C GLU A 477 6.92 3.68 10.55
N LYS A 478 7.31 3.53 9.27
CA LYS A 478 6.41 3.18 8.18
C LYS A 478 6.87 1.91 7.50
N ALA A 479 6.17 0.81 7.72
CA ALA A 479 6.67 -0.50 7.34
C ALA A 479 6.92 -0.72 5.82
N LEU A 480 6.33 0.12 4.95
CA LEU A 480 6.41 0.01 3.47
C LEU A 480 6.93 1.28 2.74
N ASP A 481 7.34 2.32 3.47
CA ASP A 481 7.69 3.65 2.92
C ASP A 481 9.03 4.12 3.49
N GLY A 482 10.12 3.71 2.82
CA GLY A 482 11.51 3.91 3.27
C GLY A 482 11.95 3.13 4.52
N PRO A 483 11.57 1.85 4.73
CA PRO A 483 12.01 1.07 5.89
C PRO A 483 13.53 0.90 5.93
N LYS A 484 14.10 0.71 7.14
CA LYS A 484 15.56 0.75 7.35
C LYS A 484 16.32 -0.27 6.48
N GLN A 485 17.47 0.14 5.97
CA GLN A 485 18.42 -0.75 5.27
C GLN A 485 19.15 -1.70 6.23
N PHE A 486 19.39 -1.25 7.47
CA PHE A 486 20.06 -1.99 8.53
C PHE A 486 19.02 -2.54 9.52
N GLY A 487 18.47 -3.72 9.20
CA GLY A 487 17.47 -4.42 9.99
C GLY A 487 17.96 -4.98 11.33
N SER A 488 17.08 -5.72 12.03
CA SER A 488 17.37 -6.34 13.33
C SER A 488 18.04 -7.72 13.27
N LEU A 489 18.22 -8.33 12.10
CA LEU A 489 18.93 -9.61 11.91
C LEU A 489 20.46 -9.42 11.78
N ALA A 490 21.03 -8.66 12.71
CA ALA A 490 22.45 -8.37 12.83
C ALA A 490 22.85 -8.21 14.31
N GLU A 491 24.15 -8.29 14.63
CA GLU A 491 24.63 -8.19 16.02
C GLU A 491 24.33 -6.82 16.66
N TYR A 492 24.22 -5.77 15.83
CA TYR A 492 23.83 -4.39 16.21
C TYR A 492 22.87 -3.73 15.20
N THR A 493 22.01 -2.82 15.66
CA THR A 493 21.18 -1.97 14.78
C THR A 493 20.94 -0.57 15.37
N ALA A 494 20.71 0.43 14.52
CA ALA A 494 20.56 1.85 14.90
C ALA A 494 19.12 2.34 14.69
N VAL A 495 18.45 2.74 15.78
CA VAL A 495 16.99 2.94 15.85
C VAL A 495 16.66 4.29 16.50
N GLU A 496 15.68 5.01 15.95
CA GLU A 496 15.21 6.30 16.48
C GLU A 496 14.55 6.10 17.86
N GLU A 497 14.83 6.97 18.82
CA GLU A 497 14.32 6.88 20.20
C GLU A 497 12.78 6.70 20.26
N LYS A 498 12.05 7.40 19.39
CA LYS A 498 10.59 7.36 19.30
C LYS A 498 9.98 5.98 18.96
N LEU A 499 10.77 5.04 18.43
CA LEU A 499 10.33 3.70 18.03
C LEU A 499 10.54 2.65 19.13
N LEU A 500 11.12 3.04 20.27
CA LEU A 500 11.54 2.13 21.32
C LEU A 500 10.76 2.36 22.61
N ALA A 501 10.52 1.28 23.34
CA ALA A 501 10.15 1.32 24.75
C ALA A 501 11.18 0.54 25.59
N LEU A 502 11.26 0.88 26.87
CA LEU A 502 11.95 0.04 27.85
C LEU A 502 11.25 -1.32 27.92
N LYS A 503 12.04 -2.40 27.89
CA LYS A 503 11.54 -3.77 27.98
C LYS A 503 10.82 -4.00 29.32
N PRO A 504 9.59 -4.55 29.33
CA PRO A 504 8.94 -5.04 30.54
C PRO A 504 9.86 -5.92 31.38
N LYS A 505 9.89 -5.69 32.70
CA LYS A 505 10.86 -6.39 33.59
C LYS A 505 10.55 -7.87 33.80
N ASN A 506 9.33 -8.29 33.50
CA ASN A 506 8.88 -9.68 33.56
C ASN A 506 9.13 -10.47 32.26
N LEU A 507 9.58 -9.82 31.18
CA LEU A 507 9.88 -10.48 29.91
C LEU A 507 11.38 -10.68 29.69
N ASP A 508 11.72 -11.83 29.11
CA ASP A 508 13.02 -12.04 28.47
C ASP A 508 13.11 -11.35 27.09
N PHE A 509 14.29 -11.37 26.47
CA PHE A 509 14.50 -10.73 25.16
C PHE A 509 13.77 -11.44 24.01
N VAL A 510 13.57 -12.75 24.05
CA VAL A 510 12.83 -13.52 23.03
C VAL A 510 11.37 -13.11 23.05
N GLN A 511 10.80 -12.98 24.25
CA GLN A 511 9.44 -12.51 24.47
C GLN A 511 9.28 -11.03 24.07
N ALA A 512 10.22 -10.18 24.46
CA ALA A 512 10.18 -8.77 24.08
C ALA A 512 10.23 -8.58 22.56
N ALA A 513 11.15 -9.25 21.86
CA ALA A 513 11.25 -9.19 20.40
C ALA A 513 9.99 -9.74 19.71
N ALA A 514 9.24 -10.64 20.33
CA ALA A 514 8.02 -11.20 19.75
C ALA A 514 6.83 -10.21 19.68
N LEU A 515 6.91 -9.03 20.29
CA LEU A 515 5.76 -8.12 20.42
C LEU A 515 5.57 -7.05 19.32
N PRO A 516 6.55 -6.18 18.99
CA PRO A 516 6.27 -4.81 18.55
C PRO A 516 5.31 -4.63 17.36
N LEU A 517 5.72 -4.98 16.14
CA LEU A 517 4.92 -4.82 14.93
C LEU A 517 3.56 -5.50 15.09
N ALA A 518 3.53 -6.67 15.74
CA ALA A 518 2.32 -7.46 15.91
C ALA A 518 1.33 -6.87 16.93
N ILE A 519 1.81 -6.33 18.06
CA ILE A 519 0.94 -5.71 19.08
C ILE A 519 0.49 -4.32 18.66
N GLU A 520 1.36 -3.54 18.01
CA GLU A 520 1.04 -2.22 17.46
C GLU A 520 0.01 -2.33 16.34
N THR A 521 0.17 -3.29 15.41
CA THR A 521 -0.84 -3.58 14.37
C THR A 521 -2.18 -4.01 14.98
N ALA A 522 -2.16 -4.91 15.98
CA ALA A 522 -3.37 -5.35 16.66
C ALA A 522 -4.09 -4.17 17.35
N TYR A 523 -3.35 -3.30 18.01
CA TYR A 523 -3.85 -2.14 18.74
C TYR A 523 -4.40 -1.05 17.82
N GLU A 524 -3.61 -0.59 16.84
CA GLU A 524 -4.00 0.48 15.91
C GLU A 524 -5.20 0.08 15.05
N GLY A 525 -5.32 -1.21 14.68
CA GLY A 525 -6.48 -1.72 13.96
C GLY A 525 -7.78 -1.68 14.78
N LEU A 526 -7.71 -1.87 16.11
CA LEU A 526 -8.85 -1.74 17.01
C LEU A 526 -9.27 -0.28 17.19
N GLU A 527 -8.31 0.64 17.36
CA GLU A 527 -8.59 2.09 17.42
C GLU A 527 -9.20 2.61 16.12
N ARG A 528 -8.63 2.25 14.95
CA ARG A 528 -9.16 2.66 13.63
C ARG A 528 -10.56 2.12 13.33
N ALA A 529 -10.94 0.99 13.92
CA ALA A 529 -12.30 0.44 13.83
C ALA A 529 -13.30 1.12 14.79
N GLY A 530 -12.85 2.07 15.61
CA GLY A 530 -13.66 2.64 16.70
C GLY A 530 -14.09 1.58 17.71
N PHE A 531 -13.28 0.55 17.95
CA PHE A 531 -13.62 -0.51 18.90
C PHE A 531 -13.60 0.03 20.34
N SER A 532 -14.54 -0.45 21.16
CA SER A 532 -14.84 0.12 22.47
C SER A 532 -15.48 -0.92 23.39
N GLU A 533 -15.58 -0.58 24.67
CA GLU A 533 -16.25 -1.42 25.67
C GLU A 533 -17.67 -1.81 25.24
N GLY A 534 -18.07 -3.04 25.56
CA GLY A 534 -19.38 -3.59 25.25
C GLY A 534 -19.57 -4.05 23.79
N LYS A 535 -18.66 -3.71 22.85
CA LYS A 535 -18.73 -4.19 21.46
C LYS A 535 -18.28 -5.65 21.32
N SER A 536 -18.79 -6.29 20.28
CA SER A 536 -18.45 -7.65 19.85
C SER A 536 -17.51 -7.63 18.63
N ILE A 537 -16.59 -8.59 18.56
CA ILE A 537 -15.58 -8.69 17.49
C ILE A 537 -15.42 -10.12 16.99
N LEU A 538 -15.18 -10.28 15.69
CA LEU A 538 -14.72 -11.52 15.06
C LEU A 538 -13.30 -11.35 14.52
N VAL A 539 -12.36 -12.20 14.96
CA VAL A 539 -10.95 -12.18 14.53
C VAL A 539 -10.67 -13.34 13.55
N LEU A 540 -10.43 -13.03 12.28
CA LEU A 540 -10.05 -14.05 11.29
C LEU A 540 -8.55 -14.34 11.41
N GLY A 541 -8.20 -15.62 11.59
CA GLY A 541 -6.80 -16.04 11.77
C GLY A 541 -6.25 -15.86 13.19
N GLY A 542 -7.11 -16.03 14.20
CA GLY A 542 -6.84 -15.70 15.61
C GLY A 542 -5.66 -16.41 16.30
N ALA A 543 -5.02 -17.39 15.66
CA ALA A 543 -3.84 -18.08 16.20
C ALA A 543 -2.49 -17.55 15.66
N GLY A 544 -2.50 -16.65 14.66
CA GLY A 544 -1.27 -16.01 14.16
C GLY A 544 -0.79 -14.86 15.06
N GLY A 545 0.43 -14.38 14.84
CA GLY A 545 1.06 -13.33 15.66
C GLY A 545 0.18 -12.11 15.93
N VAL A 546 -0.43 -11.52 14.90
CA VAL A 546 -1.35 -10.37 15.10
C VAL A 546 -2.69 -10.81 15.69
N GLY A 547 -3.36 -11.81 15.09
CA GLY A 547 -4.71 -12.23 15.50
C GLY A 547 -4.80 -12.67 16.96
N SER A 548 -3.75 -13.33 17.47
CA SER A 548 -3.65 -13.76 18.87
C SER A 548 -3.45 -12.60 19.86
N LEU A 549 -2.94 -11.46 19.39
CA LEU A 549 -2.88 -10.21 20.17
C LEU A 549 -4.18 -9.41 20.03
N VAL A 550 -4.87 -9.43 18.88
CA VAL A 550 -6.20 -8.81 18.72
C VAL A 550 -7.21 -9.41 19.70
N ILE A 551 -7.24 -10.74 19.86
CA ILE A 551 -8.11 -11.42 20.85
C ILE A 551 -7.86 -10.87 22.26
N GLN A 552 -6.58 -10.85 22.67
CA GLN A 552 -6.18 -10.44 24.03
C GLN A 552 -6.45 -8.94 24.27
N LEU A 553 -6.09 -8.07 23.32
CA LEU A 553 -6.35 -6.63 23.44
C LEU A 553 -7.86 -6.34 23.48
N ALA A 554 -8.65 -6.95 22.58
CA ALA A 554 -10.10 -6.78 22.57
C ALA A 554 -10.72 -7.15 23.92
N LYS A 555 -10.34 -8.30 24.50
CA LYS A 555 -10.91 -8.78 25.77
C LYS A 555 -10.37 -8.05 27.00
N GLN A 556 -9.07 -7.77 27.07
CA GLN A 556 -8.37 -7.34 28.30
C GLN A 556 -8.07 -5.84 28.38
N VAL A 557 -8.10 -5.13 27.24
CA VAL A 557 -7.78 -3.69 27.13
C VAL A 557 -9.01 -2.89 26.69
N PHE A 558 -9.75 -3.38 25.68
CA PHE A 558 -10.91 -2.67 25.11
C PHE A 558 -12.28 -3.10 25.68
N GLY A 559 -12.35 -4.10 26.57
CA GLY A 559 -13.61 -4.48 27.24
C GLY A 559 -14.66 -5.10 26.31
N ALA A 560 -14.24 -5.94 25.35
CA ALA A 560 -15.14 -6.64 24.44
C ALA A 560 -16.19 -7.50 25.18
N SER A 561 -17.47 -7.29 24.85
CA SER A 561 -18.55 -8.13 25.38
C SER A 561 -18.44 -9.57 24.89
N LYS A 562 -18.06 -9.74 23.62
CA LYS A 562 -17.82 -11.04 22.99
C LYS A 562 -16.69 -10.99 21.95
N VAL A 563 -15.76 -11.92 22.04
CA VAL A 563 -14.68 -12.14 21.07
C VAL A 563 -14.89 -13.51 20.42
N ALA A 564 -15.25 -13.50 19.13
CA ALA A 564 -15.16 -14.69 18.29
C ALA A 564 -13.82 -14.70 17.54
N ALA A 565 -13.29 -15.89 17.23
CA ALA A 565 -12.06 -16.02 16.45
C ALA A 565 -12.03 -17.32 15.63
N THR A 566 -11.46 -17.26 14.43
CA THR A 566 -11.29 -18.46 13.56
C THR A 566 -9.91 -19.08 13.70
N SER A 567 -9.85 -20.41 13.74
CA SER A 567 -8.63 -21.18 13.54
C SER A 567 -8.93 -22.60 13.04
N SER A 568 -7.89 -23.41 12.82
CA SER A 568 -8.03 -24.83 12.51
C SER A 568 -8.19 -25.66 13.79
N THR A 569 -8.86 -26.81 13.72
CA THR A 569 -9.17 -27.71 14.87
C THR A 569 -8.11 -27.75 15.99
N GLY A 570 -6.85 -28.03 15.65
CA GLY A 570 -5.76 -28.19 16.63
C GLY A 570 -5.34 -26.91 17.38
N LYS A 571 -5.92 -25.75 17.08
CA LYS A 571 -5.63 -24.45 17.71
C LYS A 571 -6.84 -23.79 18.38
N LEU A 572 -7.99 -24.48 18.47
CA LEU A 572 -9.23 -23.90 19.04
C LEU A 572 -9.11 -23.63 20.55
N GLU A 573 -8.65 -24.60 21.34
CA GLU A 573 -8.44 -24.39 22.78
C GLU A 573 -7.35 -23.34 23.08
N PHE A 574 -6.36 -23.22 22.18
CA PHE A 574 -5.37 -22.14 22.24
C PHE A 574 -6.04 -20.77 22.12
N ILE A 575 -6.85 -20.50 21.08
CA ILE A 575 -7.50 -19.19 20.94
C ILE A 575 -8.54 -18.90 22.03
N LYS A 576 -9.22 -19.93 22.58
CA LYS A 576 -10.05 -19.79 23.79
C LYS A 576 -9.23 -19.32 24.99
N SER A 577 -8.05 -19.92 25.22
CA SER A 577 -7.17 -19.57 26.35
C SER A 577 -6.62 -18.13 26.31
N LEU A 578 -6.73 -17.46 25.15
CA LEU A 578 -6.40 -16.04 24.95
C LEU A 578 -7.58 -15.09 25.24
N GLY A 579 -8.79 -15.61 25.42
CA GLY A 579 -10.00 -14.83 25.70
C GLY A 579 -11.05 -14.83 24.57
N ALA A 580 -10.96 -15.73 23.58
CA ALA A 580 -12.05 -15.92 22.62
C ALA A 580 -13.22 -16.69 23.25
N ASP A 581 -14.37 -16.04 23.39
CA ASP A 581 -15.62 -16.63 23.88
C ASP A 581 -16.22 -17.63 22.87
N LEU A 582 -15.92 -17.47 21.57
CA LEU A 582 -16.34 -18.36 20.49
C LEU A 582 -15.17 -18.69 19.56
N ALA A 583 -14.72 -19.95 19.57
CA ALA A 583 -13.66 -20.44 18.69
C ALA A 583 -14.27 -21.24 17.52
N ILE A 584 -14.12 -20.73 16.30
CA ILE A 584 -14.74 -21.22 15.07
C ILE A 584 -13.73 -22.05 14.27
N ASP A 585 -14.13 -23.24 13.81
CA ASP A 585 -13.24 -24.13 13.05
C ASP A 585 -13.42 -23.95 11.54
N TYR A 586 -12.59 -23.09 10.93
CA TYR A 586 -12.71 -22.77 9.49
C TYR A 586 -12.51 -24.01 8.57
N THR A 587 -12.06 -25.15 9.11
CA THR A 587 -11.92 -26.41 8.38
C THR A 587 -13.21 -27.26 8.36
N LYS A 588 -14.25 -26.84 9.08
CA LYS A 588 -15.54 -27.54 9.23
C LYS A 588 -16.76 -26.66 8.95
N GLU A 589 -16.67 -25.37 9.27
CA GLU A 589 -17.77 -24.41 9.10
C GLU A 589 -17.28 -23.10 8.46
N ASN A 590 -18.14 -22.49 7.64
CA ASN A 590 -17.92 -21.14 7.13
C ASN A 590 -18.34 -20.14 8.22
N PHE A 591 -17.43 -19.26 8.65
CA PHE A 591 -17.79 -18.22 9.60
C PHE A 591 -18.84 -17.25 9.05
N GLU A 592 -18.90 -17.05 7.72
CA GLU A 592 -19.85 -16.11 7.10
C GLU A 592 -21.31 -16.58 7.12
N ASP A 593 -21.53 -17.89 7.23
CA ASP A 593 -22.86 -18.52 7.23
C ASP A 593 -23.48 -18.52 8.64
N LEU A 594 -22.74 -18.04 9.64
CA LEU A 594 -23.25 -17.86 10.99
C LEU A 594 -24.34 -16.77 11.03
N PRO A 595 -25.43 -16.97 11.80
CA PRO A 595 -26.48 -15.97 11.97
C PRO A 595 -26.01 -14.78 12.82
N GLU A 596 -24.98 -14.97 13.65
CA GLU A 596 -24.39 -13.93 14.47
C GLU A 596 -23.60 -12.91 13.62
N LYS A 597 -23.70 -11.63 13.99
CA LYS A 597 -23.03 -10.50 13.33
C LYS A 597 -22.31 -9.66 14.38
N PHE A 598 -21.13 -9.15 14.05
CA PHE A 598 -20.17 -8.51 14.98
C PHE A 598 -20.04 -7.00 14.70
N ASP A 599 -19.78 -6.20 15.73
CA ASP A 599 -19.59 -4.75 15.57
C ASP A 599 -18.29 -4.42 14.81
N VAL A 600 -17.28 -5.29 14.98
CA VAL A 600 -16.03 -5.25 14.22
C VAL A 600 -15.68 -6.65 13.69
N VAL A 601 -15.17 -6.73 12.47
CA VAL A 601 -14.48 -7.93 11.96
C VAL A 601 -13.03 -7.57 11.65
N TYR A 602 -12.09 -8.26 12.29
CA TYR A 602 -10.65 -8.03 12.11
C TYR A 602 -10.08 -9.16 11.25
N ASP A 603 -9.75 -8.84 10.00
CA ASP A 603 -9.23 -9.76 9.00
C ASP A 603 -7.69 -9.71 8.89
N ALA A 604 -7.04 -10.69 9.52
CA ALA A 604 -5.60 -10.93 9.40
C ALA A 604 -5.24 -11.96 8.30
N VAL A 605 -6.22 -12.45 7.51
CA VAL A 605 -6.06 -13.53 6.52
C VAL A 605 -6.18 -13.01 5.08
N GLY A 606 -7.06 -12.04 4.83
CA GLY A 606 -7.37 -11.48 3.52
C GLY A 606 -8.63 -12.05 2.87
N GLN A 607 -9.67 -12.29 3.69
CA GLN A 607 -10.98 -12.83 3.33
C GLN A 607 -12.09 -11.77 3.49
N CYS A 608 -11.80 -10.52 3.09
CA CYS A 608 -12.67 -9.37 3.32
C CYS A 608 -14.07 -9.51 2.67
N ASP A 609 -14.16 -10.18 1.52
CA ASP A 609 -15.40 -10.53 0.82
C ASP A 609 -16.35 -11.42 1.65
N LYS A 610 -15.79 -12.26 2.53
CA LYS A 610 -16.52 -13.04 3.53
C LYS A 610 -16.78 -12.21 4.78
N ALA A 611 -15.80 -11.45 5.25
CA ALA A 611 -15.87 -10.63 6.45
C ALA A 611 -17.02 -9.60 6.43
N VAL A 612 -17.29 -8.97 5.27
CA VAL A 612 -18.40 -8.01 5.13
C VAL A 612 -19.80 -8.65 5.23
N LYS A 613 -19.92 -9.98 5.21
CA LYS A 613 -21.19 -10.71 5.42
C LYS A 613 -21.52 -10.96 6.90
N VAL A 614 -20.56 -10.70 7.80
CA VAL A 614 -20.67 -10.94 9.26
C VAL A 614 -20.43 -9.70 10.12
N VAL A 615 -20.17 -8.55 9.51
CA VAL A 615 -20.26 -7.27 10.20
C VAL A 615 -21.72 -6.85 10.37
N LYS A 616 -22.06 -6.17 11.47
CA LYS A 616 -23.36 -5.50 11.66
C LYS A 616 -23.48 -4.28 10.73
N GLU A 617 -24.70 -3.84 10.48
CA GLU A 617 -24.94 -2.51 9.90
C GLU A 617 -24.29 -1.42 10.78
N GLY A 618 -23.57 -0.49 10.15
CA GLY A 618 -22.75 0.52 10.85
C GLY A 618 -21.47 0.02 11.51
N GLY A 619 -21.18 -1.30 11.47
CA GLY A 619 -19.93 -1.87 11.97
C GLY A 619 -18.75 -1.71 11.01
N SER A 620 -17.55 -2.10 11.46
CA SER A 620 -16.29 -1.92 10.71
C SER A 620 -15.59 -3.23 10.36
N VAL A 621 -14.91 -3.28 9.21
CA VAL A 621 -14.05 -4.42 8.81
C VAL A 621 -12.61 -3.94 8.58
N VAL A 622 -11.68 -4.45 9.39
CA VAL A 622 -10.24 -4.12 9.36
C VAL A 622 -9.52 -5.17 8.52
N VAL A 623 -8.69 -4.78 7.54
CA VAL A 623 -8.12 -5.75 6.57
C VAL A 623 -6.62 -5.58 6.38
N LEU A 624 -5.81 -6.49 6.94
CA LEU A 624 -4.34 -6.40 6.87
C LEU A 624 -3.73 -6.85 5.53
N THR A 625 -4.40 -7.74 4.78
CA THR A 625 -3.84 -8.36 3.56
C THR A 625 -4.94 -8.77 2.57
N GLY A 626 -4.58 -9.20 1.35
CA GLY A 626 -5.55 -9.59 0.32
C GLY A 626 -6.26 -8.41 -0.37
N ALA A 627 -7.47 -8.63 -0.87
CA ALA A 627 -8.35 -7.58 -1.38
C ALA A 627 -9.06 -6.82 -0.24
N VAL A 628 -9.69 -5.68 -0.55
CA VAL A 628 -10.57 -4.95 0.38
C VAL A 628 -11.91 -4.76 -0.31
N THR A 629 -12.98 -5.10 0.39
CA THR A 629 -14.38 -4.99 -0.05
C THR A 629 -15.09 -4.00 0.88
N PRO A 630 -15.75 -2.94 0.37
CA PRO A 630 -16.52 -2.01 1.22
C PRO A 630 -17.59 -2.75 2.03
N PRO A 631 -17.87 -2.36 3.29
CA PRO A 631 -17.35 -1.19 4.02
C PRO A 631 -15.95 -1.35 4.64
N GLY A 632 -15.23 -2.44 4.37
CA GLY A 632 -13.91 -2.68 4.94
C GLY A 632 -12.83 -1.69 4.50
N PHE A 633 -11.81 -1.55 5.33
CA PHE A 633 -10.65 -0.67 5.10
C PHE A 633 -9.32 -1.38 5.38
N ARG A 634 -8.24 -0.86 4.82
CA ARG A 634 -6.85 -1.26 5.12
C ARG A 634 -6.08 -0.08 5.70
N PHE A 635 -5.18 -0.40 6.61
CA PHE A 635 -4.10 0.48 7.04
C PHE A 635 -2.77 -0.27 6.97
N VAL A 636 -1.68 0.45 7.20
CA VAL A 636 -0.36 -0.10 7.56
C VAL A 636 -0.02 0.54 8.90
N VAL A 637 0.48 -0.25 9.85
CA VAL A 637 0.86 0.24 11.17
C VAL A 637 1.86 1.39 11.08
N THR A 638 1.70 2.39 11.93
CA THR A 638 2.70 3.46 12.12
C THR A 638 3.38 3.22 13.46
N SER A 639 4.63 2.72 13.42
CA SER A 639 5.26 2.25 14.65
C SER A 639 5.63 3.38 15.60
N THR A 640 5.43 3.14 16.90
CA THR A 640 5.80 4.08 17.97
C THR A 640 5.97 3.38 19.32
N GLY A 641 7.07 3.68 19.99
CA GLY A 641 7.36 3.25 21.37
C GLY A 641 6.34 3.76 22.39
N GLU A 642 5.54 4.80 22.07
CA GLU A 642 4.45 5.25 22.92
C GLU A 642 3.32 4.21 23.04
N THR A 643 3.01 3.49 21.95
CA THR A 643 2.02 2.39 21.98
C THR A 643 2.51 1.24 22.84
N LEU A 644 3.80 0.89 22.74
CA LEU A 644 4.43 -0.10 23.61
C LEU A 644 4.41 0.33 25.09
N LYS A 645 4.84 1.56 25.38
CA LYS A 645 4.81 2.18 26.72
C LYS A 645 3.39 2.22 27.31
N LYS A 646 2.35 2.41 26.49
CA LYS A 646 0.93 2.35 26.86
C LYS A 646 0.44 0.94 27.17
N LEU A 647 0.99 -0.08 26.50
CA LEU A 647 0.58 -1.49 26.64
C LEU A 647 1.42 -2.28 27.66
N ASN A 648 2.62 -1.83 28.01
CA ASN A 648 3.50 -2.42 29.02
C ASN A 648 2.76 -2.86 30.31
N PRO A 649 1.88 -2.05 30.95
CA PRO A 649 1.18 -2.47 32.17
C PRO A 649 0.30 -3.72 32.02
N TYR A 650 -0.23 -3.99 30.82
CA TYR A 650 -1.03 -5.19 30.53
C TYR A 650 -0.15 -6.43 30.30
N VAL A 651 1.08 -6.22 29.83
CA VAL A 651 2.11 -7.25 29.66
C VAL A 651 2.79 -7.58 31.00
N GLU A 652 3.10 -6.58 31.81
CA GLU A 652 3.68 -6.73 33.15
C GLU A 652 2.70 -7.39 34.13
N SER A 653 1.39 -7.12 34.01
CA SER A 653 0.35 -7.81 34.77
C SER A 653 -0.07 -9.18 34.20
N GLY A 654 0.52 -9.62 33.09
CA GLY A 654 0.22 -10.91 32.45
C GLY A 654 -1.19 -11.03 31.84
N LYS A 655 -1.93 -9.92 31.74
CA LYS A 655 -3.23 -9.85 31.04
C LYS A 655 -3.08 -10.08 29.53
N VAL A 656 -2.06 -9.47 28.93
CA VAL A 656 -1.64 -9.71 27.55
C VAL A 656 -0.36 -10.55 27.61
N LYS A 657 -0.45 -11.78 27.12
CA LYS A 657 0.64 -12.75 27.11
C LYS A 657 1.35 -12.71 25.77
N VAL A 658 2.67 -12.84 25.82
CA VAL A 658 3.53 -13.02 24.66
C VAL A 658 3.41 -14.46 24.16
N LEU A 659 3.41 -14.64 22.84
CA LEU A 659 3.17 -15.92 22.19
C LEU A 659 4.29 -16.20 21.18
N VAL A 660 5.35 -16.85 21.64
CA VAL A 660 6.43 -17.39 20.79
C VAL A 660 5.98 -18.74 20.22
N ASP A 661 6.26 -19.00 18.95
CA ASP A 661 5.90 -20.27 18.31
C ASP A 661 6.73 -21.43 18.90
N PRO A 662 6.14 -22.62 19.17
CA PRO A 662 6.85 -23.77 19.75
C PRO A 662 8.02 -24.34 18.95
N LYS A 663 8.23 -23.92 17.69
CA LYS A 663 9.46 -24.24 16.92
C LYS A 663 10.62 -23.27 17.17
N GLY A 664 10.36 -22.13 17.82
CA GLY A 664 11.36 -21.14 18.16
C GLY A 664 11.79 -21.17 19.63
N PRO A 665 12.78 -20.34 20.01
CA PRO A 665 13.56 -19.48 19.13
C PRO A 665 14.48 -20.26 18.19
N PHE A 666 14.67 -19.73 16.98
CA PHE A 666 15.65 -20.24 16.02
C PHE A 666 17.02 -19.60 16.29
N PRO A 667 18.13 -20.34 16.33
CA PRO A 667 19.46 -19.74 16.49
C PRO A 667 19.83 -18.92 15.23
N PHE A 668 20.78 -17.99 15.38
CA PHE A 668 21.09 -17.00 14.34
C PHE A 668 21.65 -17.60 13.03
N ASP A 669 22.25 -18.79 13.04
CA ASP A 669 22.66 -19.51 11.83
C ASP A 669 21.47 -20.13 11.06
N LYS A 670 20.26 -20.16 11.66
CA LYS A 670 19.04 -20.78 11.14
C LYS A 670 17.96 -19.79 10.71
N VAL A 671 18.30 -18.52 10.48
CA VAL A 671 17.38 -17.49 9.99
C VAL A 671 16.69 -17.88 8.68
N SER A 672 17.39 -18.53 7.75
CA SER A 672 16.78 -19.04 6.51
C SER A 672 15.67 -20.08 6.77
N GLU A 673 15.90 -21.02 7.68
CA GLU A 673 14.90 -22.01 8.11
C GLU A 673 13.71 -21.36 8.83
N ALA A 674 13.97 -20.32 9.63
CA ALA A 674 12.94 -19.52 10.30
C ALA A 674 12.06 -18.75 9.29
N PHE A 675 12.66 -18.18 8.24
CA PHE A 675 11.95 -17.58 7.10
C PHE A 675 11.09 -18.61 6.36
N SER A 676 11.66 -19.75 5.95
CA SER A 676 10.92 -20.81 5.28
C SER A 676 9.77 -21.35 6.14
N TYR A 677 9.94 -21.44 7.47
CA TYR A 677 8.84 -21.83 8.35
C TYR A 677 7.73 -20.77 8.42
N LEU A 678 8.08 -19.48 8.56
CA LEU A 678 7.10 -18.39 8.57
C LEU A 678 6.30 -18.33 7.26
N GLU A 679 6.98 -18.52 6.12
CA GLU A 679 6.37 -18.52 4.78
C GLU A 679 5.36 -19.67 4.56
N THR A 680 5.35 -20.71 5.42
CA THR A 680 4.26 -21.73 5.42
C THR A 680 2.91 -21.20 5.91
N ASN A 681 2.87 -20.04 6.56
CA ASN A 681 1.69 -19.47 7.24
C ASN A 681 1.11 -20.39 8.35
N ARG A 682 1.88 -21.34 8.89
CA ARG A 682 1.42 -22.28 9.94
C ARG A 682 1.77 -21.88 11.38
N ALA A 683 2.49 -20.78 11.60
CA ALA A 683 2.92 -20.31 12.91
C ALA A 683 1.77 -20.13 13.92
N THR A 684 2.10 -20.23 15.20
CA THR A 684 1.24 -20.08 16.38
C THR A 684 1.85 -18.97 17.23
N GLY A 685 1.30 -17.76 17.17
CA GLY A 685 2.02 -16.58 17.64
C GLY A 685 3.17 -16.21 16.68
N LYS A 686 4.39 -16.08 17.21
CA LYS A 686 5.52 -15.37 16.57
C LYS A 686 6.80 -16.21 16.43
N VAL A 687 7.43 -16.13 15.26
CA VAL A 687 8.74 -16.73 14.98
C VAL A 687 9.83 -15.76 15.43
N VAL A 688 10.71 -16.20 16.33
CA VAL A 688 11.78 -15.39 16.93
C VAL A 688 13.15 -16.02 16.67
N VAL A 689 14.16 -15.18 16.49
CA VAL A 689 15.56 -15.53 16.31
C VAL A 689 16.34 -15.16 17.58
N TYR A 690 16.94 -16.15 18.23
CA TYR A 690 17.75 -16.01 19.45
C TYR A 690 18.59 -17.28 19.68
N PRO A 691 19.83 -17.18 20.21
CA PRO A 691 20.55 -15.94 20.49
C PRO A 691 21.10 -15.32 19.19
N ILE A 692 21.06 -13.99 19.13
CA ILE A 692 21.84 -13.22 18.15
C ILE A 692 23.20 -12.93 18.83
N PRO A 693 24.35 -13.28 18.20
CA PRO A 693 25.67 -13.10 18.79
C PRO A 693 25.99 -11.63 19.09
#